data_AF-A0A1V5LNA1-F1
#
_entry.id   AF-A0A1V5LNA1-F1
#
_cell.length_a   1.000
_cell.length_b   1.000
_cell.length_c   1.000
_cell.angle_alpha   90.00
_cell.angle_beta   90.00
_cell.angle_gamma   90.00
#
_symmetry.space_group_name_H-M   'P 1'
#
loop_
_entity.id
_entity.type
_entity.pdbx_description
1 polymer ?
#
loop_
_entity_poly.entity_id
_entity_poly.type
_entity_poly.pdbx_seq_one_letter_code
_entity_poly.pdbx_strand_id
1 'polypeptide(L)'
;MISSSYELAFDGLDGLSTIYLNKKIIATHSAGSAPFAIQVGKQDLFLNEENELIIQLDGRLDYRRSLPLLVRNRGIPLSGNGLFRPLVLRSGKTPFISSLSLNPAESSGMGLQTLDLRAVVALGGMDSLAMASLASMRGQVEILDGHSLQSLFVSPQLPLNATAVDTTSLGVTAVIPAFRHWAPGAPQRYRIVMQLFLGSEVIDRASVWFARSQPGQWLAAAGEKGGGFRYRAVDWVEDERQILLPQQEQKSVILEDLRGIVDLGANTVRLPGGLPGEFFLQSCDSLGLAVLVEIPVTHIPSAHLNNAAIRQKARSALTDMIRTCRSHPCVAAWGLGSGYDPSDLRAQAFVRDLAAIARELDDRPVYASIRGKKLAAHALPVDLQIVEVPLEKTSTFAQGAWRTNGPYLLQLSSPLDLRDSSDRSAQQNQAYYLKTAILDAQRRSQGAGLLISPWKDWRGEAPHTYWGPRQETRLFVAGLLDEKGQQRLACQVVKAAFKNSEMPELLPADVPAEDPPVFQIISIVLIVLLLFYIRTDKRMSHYLKRVFVYPHGFYMDLIENRQVNPFLTGVMGLASYLTMSTLLASLIFFLRENSLFDELLTWFFPNSTAKNQAIALIWNPERMILLLTVVMVGLALLQSFLYKLIVLWQRRYLRFSQILTFSFWVPANFIFALPLAVVLFRALSRSNLVTLSLVYLGIMLFWFMVRSLRGTKVILQTTTFRAFLVVAAGLFFILLAAGLYMEQTRAMTAFASYYWSLLGQ
;
A
#
# COMPACT_ATOMS: atom_id res chain seq x y z
N MET A 1 2.89 -30.71 -45.53
CA MET A 1 4.02 -29.88 -45.07
C MET A 1 3.64 -29.29 -43.73
N ILE A 2 4.56 -29.26 -42.78
CA ILE A 2 4.32 -28.70 -41.44
C ILE A 2 4.61 -27.20 -41.48
N SER A 3 3.62 -26.36 -41.20
CA SER A 3 3.81 -24.91 -41.06
C SER A 3 4.38 -24.60 -39.67
N SER A 4 5.20 -23.55 -39.56
CA SER A 4 5.77 -23.09 -38.28
C SER A 4 5.06 -21.81 -37.87
N SER A 5 4.42 -21.79 -36.71
CA SER A 5 3.93 -20.56 -36.07
C SER A 5 4.96 -20.07 -35.05
N TYR A 6 5.14 -18.75 -34.96
CA TYR A 6 5.98 -18.09 -33.96
C TYR A 6 5.10 -17.24 -33.05
N GLU A 7 5.31 -17.34 -31.74
CA GLU A 7 4.58 -16.57 -30.74
C GLU A 7 5.56 -15.95 -29.73
N LEU A 8 5.44 -14.64 -29.50
CA LEU A 8 6.10 -13.94 -28.41
C LEU A 8 5.17 -13.91 -27.21
N ALA A 9 5.49 -14.68 -26.17
CA ALA A 9 4.72 -14.74 -24.93
C ALA A 9 5.40 -13.92 -23.82
N PHE A 10 4.67 -12.93 -23.31
CA PHE A 10 5.07 -12.08 -22.20
C PHE A 10 4.37 -12.58 -20.94
N ASP A 11 5.12 -13.08 -19.96
CA ASP A 11 4.52 -13.60 -18.72
C ASP A 11 4.19 -12.49 -17.70
N GLY A 12 4.69 -11.28 -17.92
CA GLY A 12 4.43 -10.11 -17.07
C GLY A 12 5.26 -8.89 -17.50
N LEU A 13 4.56 -7.86 -17.97
CA LEU A 13 5.12 -6.59 -18.42
C LEU A 13 4.28 -5.45 -17.84
N ASP A 14 4.81 -4.73 -16.86
CA ASP A 14 4.09 -3.61 -16.22
C ASP A 14 4.44 -2.26 -16.87
N GLY A 15 3.43 -1.38 -16.95
CA GLY A 15 3.53 -0.08 -17.61
C GLY A 15 2.96 -0.03 -19.02
N LEU A 16 2.70 1.20 -19.49
CA LEU A 16 2.21 1.42 -20.85
C LEU A 16 3.34 1.10 -21.83
N SER A 17 3.12 0.15 -22.74
CA SER A 17 4.19 -0.38 -23.59
C SER A 17 3.87 -0.32 -25.07
N THR A 18 4.87 0.03 -25.88
CA THR A 18 4.83 -0.14 -27.35
C THR A 18 5.94 -1.10 -27.76
N ILE A 19 5.59 -2.15 -28.50
CA ILE A 19 6.50 -3.23 -28.87
C ILE A 19 6.78 -3.16 -30.36
N TYR A 20 8.07 -3.11 -30.69
CA TYR A 20 8.58 -3.03 -32.06
C TYR A 20 9.39 -4.28 -32.39
N LEU A 21 9.14 -4.88 -33.56
CA LEU A 21 9.98 -5.91 -34.15
C LEU A 21 10.51 -5.37 -35.48
N ASN A 22 11.83 -5.35 -35.66
CA ASN A 22 12.48 -4.86 -36.88
C ASN A 22 11.97 -3.46 -37.29
N LYS A 23 11.87 -2.55 -36.30
CA LYS A 23 11.34 -1.17 -36.42
C LYS A 23 9.84 -1.05 -36.75
N LYS A 24 9.11 -2.16 -36.88
CA LYS A 24 7.66 -2.19 -37.08
C LYS A 24 6.95 -2.39 -35.75
N ILE A 25 5.92 -1.59 -35.48
CA ILE A 25 5.06 -1.80 -34.29
C ILE A 25 4.25 -3.08 -34.50
N ILE A 26 4.40 -4.03 -33.57
CA ILE A 26 3.63 -5.29 -33.58
C ILE A 26 2.51 -5.30 -32.54
N ALA A 27 2.64 -4.53 -31.45
CA ALA A 27 1.60 -4.41 -30.45
C ALA A 27 1.74 -3.15 -29.59
N THR A 28 0.62 -2.76 -28.98
CA THR A 28 0.57 -1.83 -27.85
C THR A 28 -0.10 -2.53 -26.67
N HIS A 29 0.49 -2.39 -25.49
CA HIS A 29 -0.02 -3.00 -24.26
C HIS A 29 -0.44 -1.87 -23.30
N SER A 30 -1.73 -1.85 -22.98
CA SER A 30 -2.26 -0.98 -21.93
C SER A 30 -1.72 -1.44 -20.58
N ALA A 31 -1.22 -0.50 -19.76
CA ALA A 31 -0.60 -0.79 -18.47
C ALA A 31 -1.37 -1.83 -17.63
N GLY A 32 -0.64 -2.79 -17.07
CA GLY A 32 -1.14 -3.91 -16.28
C GLY A 32 -0.07 -5.00 -16.19
N SER A 33 -0.24 -6.00 -15.34
CA SER A 33 0.77 -7.05 -15.10
C SER A 33 0.38 -8.42 -15.67
N ALA A 34 -0.69 -8.47 -16.46
CA ALA A 34 -1.24 -9.72 -16.99
C ALA A 34 -0.41 -10.29 -18.14
N PRO A 35 -0.29 -11.62 -18.24
CA PRO A 35 0.40 -12.25 -19.34
C PRO A 35 -0.38 -12.07 -20.65
N PHE A 36 0.33 -11.86 -21.75
CA PHE A 36 -0.23 -11.79 -23.09
C PHE A 36 0.73 -12.36 -24.12
N ALA A 37 0.21 -12.72 -25.29
CA ALA A 37 1.00 -13.29 -26.37
C ALA A 37 0.72 -12.58 -27.69
N ILE A 38 1.75 -12.43 -28.52
CA ILE A 38 1.69 -11.82 -29.85
C ILE A 38 2.11 -12.87 -30.87
N GLN A 39 1.24 -13.18 -31.82
CA GLN A 39 1.58 -14.03 -32.95
C GLN A 39 2.46 -13.26 -33.93
N VAL A 40 3.57 -13.86 -34.34
CA VAL A 40 4.54 -13.27 -35.26
C VAL A 40 4.55 -14.08 -36.56
N GLY A 41 4.26 -13.39 -37.67
CA GLY A 41 4.29 -14.02 -38.98
C GLY A 41 5.72 -14.31 -39.43
N LYS A 42 5.94 -15.37 -40.21
CA LYS A 42 7.23 -15.67 -40.84
C LYS A 42 7.78 -14.48 -41.64
N GLN A 43 6.89 -13.69 -42.25
CA GLN A 43 7.19 -12.50 -43.04
C GLN A 43 7.72 -11.32 -42.23
N ASP A 44 7.48 -11.28 -40.91
CA ASP A 44 7.94 -10.22 -40.03
C ASP A 44 9.32 -10.53 -39.41
N LEU A 45 9.84 -11.74 -39.67
CA LEU A 45 11.10 -12.25 -39.18
C LEU A 45 12.12 -12.43 -40.30
N PHE A 46 13.34 -11.97 -40.07
CA PHE A 46 14.49 -12.31 -40.92
C PHE A 46 15.05 -13.67 -40.48
N LEU A 47 14.82 -14.71 -41.28
CA LEU A 47 15.31 -16.06 -40.98
C LEU A 47 16.83 -16.13 -41.20
N ASN A 48 17.55 -16.73 -40.26
CA ASN A 48 19.01 -16.83 -40.25
C ASN A 48 19.74 -15.46 -40.17
N GLU A 49 19.03 -14.41 -39.79
CA GLU A 49 19.57 -13.07 -39.57
C GLU A 49 19.13 -12.55 -38.19
N GLU A 50 19.78 -11.48 -37.73
CA GLU A 50 19.44 -10.84 -36.46
C GLU A 50 18.09 -10.11 -36.58
N ASN A 51 17.24 -10.28 -35.57
CA ASN A 51 15.96 -9.58 -35.46
C ASN A 51 15.99 -8.69 -34.22
N GLU A 52 15.60 -7.42 -34.38
CA GLU A 52 15.62 -6.43 -33.30
C GLU A 52 14.24 -6.31 -32.65
N LEU A 53 14.15 -6.60 -31.35
CA LEU A 53 12.94 -6.39 -30.54
C LEU A 53 13.16 -5.22 -29.57
N ILE A 54 12.36 -4.16 -29.70
CA ILE A 54 12.40 -2.99 -28.82
C ILE A 54 11.09 -2.89 -28.05
N ILE A 55 11.18 -2.76 -26.72
CA ILE A 55 10.03 -2.54 -25.85
C ILE A 55 10.18 -1.16 -25.21
N GLN A 56 9.33 -0.21 -25.63
CA GLN A 56 9.31 1.13 -25.06
C GLN A 56 8.28 1.19 -23.94
N LEU A 57 8.70 1.60 -22.73
CA LEU A 57 7.89 1.59 -21.50
C LEU A 57 7.68 2.99 -20.92
N ASP A 58 6.46 3.29 -20.48
CA ASP A 58 6.13 4.44 -19.62
C ASP A 58 5.46 3.96 -18.32
N GLY A 59 6.21 4.06 -17.21
CA GLY A 59 5.79 3.68 -15.87
C GLY A 59 5.49 4.87 -14.94
N ARG A 60 5.33 6.09 -15.47
CA ARG A 60 5.13 7.28 -14.62
C ARG A 60 3.78 7.25 -13.90
N LEU A 61 3.83 7.43 -12.58
CA LEU A 61 2.64 7.52 -11.73
C LEU A 61 2.20 8.98 -11.51
N ASP A 62 0.92 9.16 -11.17
CA ASP A 62 0.26 10.46 -10.95
C ASP A 62 -0.63 10.42 -9.70
N TYR A 63 -0.97 11.58 -9.14
CA TYR A 63 -1.87 11.71 -7.98
C TYR A 63 -3.34 11.49 -8.31
N ARG A 64 -3.76 11.57 -9.58
CA ARG A 64 -5.19 11.63 -9.95
C ARG A 64 -5.66 10.54 -10.90
N ARG A 65 -4.78 10.05 -11.79
CA ARG A 65 -5.21 9.25 -12.96
C ARG A 65 -4.44 7.94 -13.18
N SER A 66 -3.31 7.72 -12.50
CA SER A 66 -2.59 6.46 -12.59
C SER A 66 -3.26 5.38 -11.72
N LEU A 67 -2.98 4.12 -12.02
CA LEU A 67 -3.33 3.00 -11.17
C LEU A 67 -2.13 2.06 -11.16
N PRO A 68 -1.40 1.94 -10.03
CA PRO A 68 -1.63 2.63 -8.75
C PRO A 68 -1.36 4.15 -8.78
N LEU A 69 -1.71 4.88 -7.72
CA LEU A 69 -1.40 6.30 -7.55
C LEU A 69 0.07 6.53 -7.14
N LEU A 70 0.61 7.73 -7.39
CA LEU A 70 1.97 8.10 -7.00
C LEU A 70 2.23 8.06 -5.48
N VAL A 71 1.20 8.24 -4.65
CA VAL A 71 1.34 8.17 -3.20
C VAL A 71 1.36 6.70 -2.77
N ARG A 72 2.55 6.19 -2.46
CA ARG A 72 2.80 4.78 -2.12
C ARG A 72 3.27 4.69 -0.68
N ASN A 73 2.36 4.36 0.24
CA ASN A 73 2.61 4.33 1.68
C ASN A 73 2.61 2.88 2.22
N ARG A 74 2.76 2.69 3.54
CA ARG A 74 2.52 1.40 4.24
C ARG A 74 3.18 0.14 3.64
N GLY A 75 4.33 0.31 3.01
CA GLY A 75 5.03 -0.82 2.39
C GLY A 75 4.26 -1.44 1.22
N ILE A 76 3.44 -0.69 0.49
CA ILE A 76 2.83 -1.22 -0.74
C ILE A 76 3.96 -1.72 -1.67
N PRO A 77 3.82 -2.92 -2.28
CA PRO A 77 4.84 -3.49 -3.17
C PRO A 77 5.20 -2.56 -4.33
N LEU A 78 6.38 -2.77 -4.92
CA LEU A 78 6.81 -1.99 -6.08
C LEU A 78 5.87 -2.20 -7.27
N SER A 79 5.54 -1.10 -7.94
CA SER A 79 4.83 -1.05 -9.22
C SER A 79 5.72 -0.49 -10.32
N GLY A 80 5.37 -0.75 -11.57
CA GLY A 80 6.14 -0.31 -12.72
C GLY A 80 7.43 -1.10 -12.92
N ASN A 81 7.42 -2.39 -12.62
CA ASN A 81 8.61 -3.26 -12.70
C ASN A 81 9.10 -3.50 -14.16
N GLY A 82 8.47 -2.88 -15.16
CA GLY A 82 8.82 -3.06 -16.56
C GLY A 82 8.63 -4.52 -16.98
N LEU A 83 9.59 -5.10 -17.69
CA LEU A 83 9.61 -6.53 -17.97
C LEU A 83 10.16 -7.29 -16.76
N PHE A 84 9.26 -7.74 -15.88
CA PHE A 84 9.60 -8.36 -14.60
C PHE A 84 9.37 -9.87 -14.57
N ARG A 85 8.86 -10.43 -15.68
CA ARG A 85 8.71 -11.86 -15.91
C ARG A 85 9.26 -12.24 -17.28
N PRO A 86 9.50 -13.55 -17.52
CA PRO A 86 10.09 -14.00 -18.76
C PRO A 86 9.32 -13.58 -20.01
N LEU A 87 10.08 -13.26 -21.05
CA LEU A 87 9.62 -13.18 -22.42
C LEU A 87 10.13 -14.43 -23.15
N VAL A 88 9.23 -15.21 -23.74
CA VAL A 88 9.54 -16.46 -24.41
C VAL A 88 9.09 -16.42 -25.86
N LEU A 89 10.00 -16.75 -26.78
CA LEU A 89 9.65 -17.07 -28.17
C LEU A 89 9.29 -18.55 -28.25
N ARG A 90 8.03 -18.84 -28.59
CA ARG A 90 7.53 -20.20 -28.81
C ARG A 90 7.48 -20.46 -30.31
N SER A 91 7.93 -21.65 -30.72
CA SER A 91 7.74 -22.15 -32.08
C SER A 91 7.17 -23.57 -32.03
N GLY A 92 6.18 -23.83 -32.89
CA GLY A 92 5.44 -25.10 -32.92
C GLY A 92 5.32 -25.67 -34.34
N LYS A 93 5.25 -27.00 -34.42
CA LYS A 93 4.94 -27.76 -35.64
C LYS A 93 3.44 -28.08 -35.65
N THR A 94 2.75 -27.82 -36.76
CA THR A 94 1.36 -28.26 -36.96
C THR A 94 1.29 -29.65 -37.61
N PRO A 95 0.33 -30.53 -37.25
CA PRO A 95 -0.75 -30.30 -36.30
C PRO A 95 -0.35 -30.48 -34.83
N PHE A 96 -0.91 -29.68 -33.93
CA PHE A 96 -0.70 -29.78 -32.47
C PHE A 96 -1.98 -29.47 -31.69
N ILE A 97 -2.05 -29.93 -30.44
CA ILE A 97 -3.15 -29.65 -29.51
C ILE A 97 -3.03 -28.20 -29.05
N SER A 98 -3.90 -27.33 -29.54
CA SER A 98 -3.85 -25.89 -29.26
C SER A 98 -4.50 -25.53 -27.92
N SER A 99 -5.54 -26.25 -27.52
CA SER A 99 -6.17 -26.07 -26.21
C SER A 99 -6.93 -27.31 -25.77
N LEU A 100 -7.00 -27.51 -24.46
CA LEU A 100 -7.83 -28.52 -23.82
C LEU A 100 -8.72 -27.82 -22.81
N SER A 101 -10.03 -27.89 -23.02
CA SER A 101 -11.05 -27.27 -22.18
C SER A 101 -11.91 -28.34 -21.52
N LEU A 102 -12.32 -28.08 -20.29
CA LEU A 102 -13.15 -28.98 -19.50
C LEU A 102 -14.31 -28.21 -18.90
N ASN A 103 -15.50 -28.72 -19.14
CA ASN A 103 -16.71 -28.20 -18.52
C ASN A 103 -17.38 -29.29 -17.69
N PRO A 104 -17.67 -29.06 -16.40
CA PRO A 104 -18.47 -29.98 -15.62
C PRO A 104 -19.90 -29.98 -16.15
N ALA A 105 -20.42 -31.16 -16.48
CA ALA A 105 -21.84 -31.35 -16.82
C ALA A 105 -22.68 -31.61 -15.56
N GLU A 106 -24.01 -31.63 -15.69
CA GLU A 106 -24.91 -32.00 -14.61
C GLU A 106 -24.57 -33.41 -14.08
N SER A 107 -24.40 -33.51 -12.76
CA SER A 107 -24.07 -34.77 -12.09
C SER A 107 -25.28 -35.69 -12.05
N SER A 108 -25.09 -36.95 -12.44
CA SER A 108 -26.11 -37.99 -12.47
C SER A 108 -26.28 -38.75 -11.14
N GLY A 109 -25.66 -38.30 -10.04
CA GLY A 109 -25.86 -38.90 -8.71
C GLY A 109 -24.82 -38.49 -7.65
N MET A 110 -25.09 -38.78 -6.37
CA MET A 110 -24.16 -38.50 -5.26
C MET A 110 -22.80 -39.17 -5.51
N GLY A 111 -21.73 -38.37 -5.55
CA GLY A 111 -20.35 -38.84 -5.70
C GLY A 111 -19.89 -39.11 -7.13
N LEU A 112 -20.73 -38.90 -8.14
CA LEU A 112 -20.36 -38.98 -9.56
C LEU A 112 -20.22 -37.58 -10.13
N GLN A 113 -19.14 -37.30 -10.86
CA GLN A 113 -18.99 -36.05 -11.62
C GLN A 113 -18.78 -36.36 -13.09
N THR A 114 -19.70 -35.87 -13.92
CA THR A 114 -19.57 -35.92 -15.38
C THR A 114 -18.74 -34.71 -15.84
N LEU A 115 -17.78 -34.95 -16.72
CA LEU A 115 -16.89 -33.95 -17.31
C LEU A 115 -16.96 -34.04 -18.83
N ASP A 116 -17.28 -32.93 -19.48
CA ASP A 116 -17.20 -32.78 -20.92
C ASP A 116 -15.85 -32.16 -21.27
N LEU A 117 -15.01 -32.96 -21.91
CA LEU A 117 -13.71 -32.54 -22.42
C LEU A 117 -13.83 -32.14 -23.87
N ARG A 118 -13.31 -30.96 -24.19
CA ARG A 118 -13.18 -30.49 -25.56
C ARG A 118 -11.74 -30.09 -25.82
N ALA A 119 -11.10 -30.79 -26.74
CA ALA A 119 -9.79 -30.45 -27.24
C ALA A 119 -9.89 -29.76 -28.59
N VAL A 120 -9.09 -28.74 -28.80
CA VAL A 120 -8.92 -28.08 -30.09
C VAL A 120 -7.54 -28.41 -30.63
N VAL A 121 -7.49 -28.83 -31.89
CA VAL A 121 -6.27 -29.19 -32.61
C VAL A 121 -6.08 -28.21 -33.73
N ALA A 122 -4.94 -27.52 -33.75
CA ALA A 122 -4.55 -26.63 -34.84
C ALA A 122 -3.88 -27.44 -35.95
N LEU A 123 -4.38 -27.31 -37.18
CA LEU A 123 -3.90 -28.04 -38.35
C LEU A 123 -2.87 -27.25 -39.16
N GLY A 124 -2.97 -25.91 -39.15
CA GLY A 124 -2.01 -25.00 -39.78
C GLY A 124 -2.09 -24.99 -41.30
N GLY A 125 -3.10 -24.30 -41.86
CA GLY A 125 -3.21 -23.88 -43.26
C GLY A 125 -2.55 -24.80 -44.27
N MET A 126 -3.23 -25.90 -44.63
CA MET A 126 -2.66 -26.96 -45.46
C MET A 126 -3.38 -27.13 -46.81
N ASP A 127 -2.60 -27.45 -47.85
CA ASP A 127 -3.09 -27.79 -49.20
C ASP A 127 -3.94 -29.08 -49.21
N SER A 128 -4.77 -29.22 -50.25
CA SER A 128 -5.72 -30.33 -50.45
C SER A 128 -5.11 -31.75 -50.44
N LEU A 129 -3.82 -31.91 -50.78
CA LEU A 129 -3.09 -33.19 -50.71
C LEU A 129 -2.73 -33.61 -49.28
N ALA A 130 -2.57 -32.65 -48.36
CA ALA A 130 -2.27 -32.93 -46.94
C ALA A 130 -3.53 -33.22 -46.12
N MET A 131 -4.72 -32.89 -46.63
CA MET A 131 -6.01 -33.28 -46.02
C MET A 131 -6.23 -34.80 -46.01
N ALA A 132 -5.66 -35.53 -47.00
CA ALA A 132 -5.82 -36.98 -47.09
C ALA A 132 -5.06 -37.76 -46.00
N SER A 133 -3.87 -37.28 -45.57
CA SER A 133 -3.13 -37.90 -44.46
C SER A 133 -3.78 -37.63 -43.10
N LEU A 134 -4.48 -36.51 -42.95
CA LEU A 134 -5.18 -36.11 -41.73
C LEU A 134 -6.42 -36.96 -41.41
N ALA A 135 -7.03 -37.64 -42.39
CA ALA A 135 -8.17 -38.54 -42.18
C ALA A 135 -7.84 -39.75 -41.27
N SER A 136 -6.55 -40.10 -41.18
CA SER A 136 -6.03 -41.17 -40.33
C SER A 136 -5.71 -40.72 -38.89
N MET A 137 -5.87 -39.44 -38.57
CA MET A 137 -5.60 -38.96 -37.21
C MET A 137 -6.65 -39.44 -36.22
N ARG A 138 -6.18 -39.82 -35.04
CA ARG A 138 -7.00 -40.23 -33.91
C ARG A 138 -6.58 -39.48 -32.66
N GLY A 139 -7.54 -39.12 -31.82
CA GLY A 139 -7.29 -38.56 -30.50
C GLY A 139 -7.70 -39.53 -29.40
N GLN A 140 -6.93 -39.58 -28.32
CA GLN A 140 -7.28 -40.31 -27.11
C GLN A 140 -7.11 -39.41 -25.88
N VAL A 141 -8.02 -39.55 -24.92
CA VAL A 141 -8.00 -38.83 -23.65
C VAL A 141 -7.93 -39.83 -22.50
N GLU A 142 -6.99 -39.61 -21.60
CA GLU A 142 -6.83 -40.35 -20.36
C GLU A 142 -6.92 -39.39 -19.15
N ILE A 143 -7.62 -39.81 -18.09
CA ILE A 143 -7.74 -39.06 -16.84
C ILE A 143 -7.13 -39.89 -15.72
N LEU A 144 -6.13 -39.32 -15.06
CA LEU A 144 -5.40 -39.92 -13.95
C LEU A 144 -5.74 -39.22 -12.64
N ASP A 145 -5.77 -39.98 -11.54
CA ASP A 145 -5.76 -39.41 -10.20
C ASP A 145 -4.44 -38.68 -9.92
N GLY A 146 -4.50 -37.47 -9.38
CA GLY A 146 -3.31 -36.63 -9.24
C GLY A 146 -2.31 -37.10 -8.20
N HIS A 147 -2.70 -37.96 -7.26
CA HIS A 147 -1.83 -38.45 -6.19
C HIS A 147 -1.31 -39.85 -6.49
N SER A 148 -2.21 -40.77 -6.82
CA SER A 148 -1.88 -42.18 -7.10
C SER A 148 -1.44 -42.42 -8.55
N LEU A 149 -1.69 -41.46 -9.46
CA LEU A 149 -1.48 -41.60 -10.90
C LEU A 149 -2.20 -42.80 -11.52
N GLN A 150 -3.22 -43.33 -10.84
CA GLN A 150 -4.06 -44.40 -11.36
C GLN A 150 -5.02 -43.86 -12.42
N SER A 151 -5.20 -44.63 -13.48
CA SER A 151 -6.12 -44.28 -14.56
C SER A 151 -7.56 -44.46 -14.11
N LEU A 152 -8.30 -43.35 -14.05
CA LEU A 152 -9.71 -43.31 -13.66
C LEU A 152 -10.62 -43.44 -14.88
N PHE A 153 -10.14 -43.01 -16.05
CA PHE A 153 -10.90 -43.04 -17.30
C PHE A 153 -9.95 -43.03 -18.51
N VAL A 154 -10.29 -43.81 -19.54
CA VAL A 154 -9.60 -43.81 -20.83
C VAL A 154 -10.65 -43.83 -21.94
N SER A 155 -10.57 -42.89 -22.87
CA SER A 155 -11.44 -42.88 -24.04
C SER A 155 -10.99 -43.90 -25.09
N PRO A 156 -11.89 -44.40 -25.96
CA PRO A 156 -11.47 -45.02 -27.20
C PRO A 156 -10.71 -44.00 -28.08
N GLN A 157 -9.95 -44.51 -29.05
CA GLN A 157 -9.32 -43.66 -30.08
C GLN A 157 -10.40 -43.12 -31.03
N LEU A 158 -10.61 -41.81 -31.02
CA LEU A 158 -11.68 -41.15 -31.76
C LEU A 158 -11.14 -40.46 -33.03
N PRO A 159 -11.85 -40.55 -34.17
CA PRO A 159 -11.47 -39.84 -35.40
C PRO A 159 -11.55 -38.32 -35.24
N LEU A 160 -10.54 -37.62 -35.77
CA LEU A 160 -10.59 -36.17 -35.97
C LEU A 160 -11.17 -35.89 -37.35
N ASN A 161 -12.39 -35.36 -37.40
CA ASN A 161 -13.00 -34.93 -38.65
C ASN A 161 -12.35 -33.61 -39.09
N ALA A 162 -11.26 -33.71 -39.86
CA ALA A 162 -10.61 -32.57 -40.48
C ALA A 162 -11.55 -31.89 -41.48
N THR A 163 -12.02 -30.68 -41.15
CA THR A 163 -12.74 -29.79 -42.07
C THR A 163 -11.75 -28.83 -42.72
N ALA A 164 -12.17 -28.10 -43.77
CA ALA A 164 -11.34 -27.10 -44.47
C ALA A 164 -10.98 -25.86 -43.62
N VAL A 165 -11.08 -25.95 -42.30
CA VAL A 165 -10.81 -24.90 -41.32
C VAL A 165 -9.46 -25.19 -40.65
N ASP A 166 -8.71 -24.15 -40.28
CA ASP A 166 -7.39 -24.28 -39.64
C ASP A 166 -7.40 -25.00 -38.28
N THR A 167 -8.57 -25.27 -37.71
CA THR A 167 -8.74 -25.96 -36.42
C THR A 167 -9.84 -27.01 -36.48
N THR A 168 -9.68 -28.07 -35.69
CA THR A 168 -10.70 -29.10 -35.46
C THR A 168 -10.89 -29.30 -33.96
N SER A 169 -12.03 -29.85 -33.54
CA SER A 169 -12.26 -30.15 -32.13
C SER A 169 -12.70 -31.58 -31.88
N LEU A 170 -12.20 -32.18 -30.81
CA LEU A 170 -12.59 -33.49 -30.29
C LEU A 170 -13.36 -33.31 -28.99
N GLY A 171 -14.54 -33.93 -28.89
CA GLY A 171 -15.36 -33.96 -27.67
C GLY A 171 -15.36 -35.35 -27.04
N VAL A 172 -15.16 -35.44 -25.72
CA VAL A 172 -15.24 -36.68 -24.93
C VAL A 172 -15.98 -36.40 -23.64
N THR A 173 -16.97 -37.23 -23.30
CA THR A 173 -17.63 -37.18 -21.99
C THR A 173 -17.07 -38.29 -21.09
N ALA A 174 -16.62 -37.91 -19.90
CA ALA A 174 -16.07 -38.83 -18.90
C ALA A 174 -16.88 -38.75 -17.59
N VAL A 175 -17.12 -39.90 -16.95
CA VAL A 175 -17.77 -39.97 -15.63
C VAL A 175 -16.73 -40.41 -14.60
N ILE A 176 -16.47 -39.53 -13.63
CA ILE A 176 -15.49 -39.79 -12.58
C ILE A 176 -16.20 -40.25 -11.31
N PRO A 177 -15.98 -41.50 -10.86
CA PRO A 177 -16.52 -41.98 -9.59
C PRO A 177 -15.78 -41.36 -8.40
N ALA A 178 -16.50 -41.15 -7.31
CA ALA A 178 -15.99 -40.60 -6.05
C ALA A 178 -15.20 -39.27 -6.23
N PHE A 179 -15.69 -38.38 -7.09
CA PHE A 179 -15.03 -37.10 -7.36
C PHE A 179 -14.89 -36.27 -6.07
N ARG A 180 -13.67 -35.82 -5.77
CA ARG A 180 -13.39 -34.97 -4.60
C ARG A 180 -13.04 -33.57 -5.07
N HIS A 181 -13.63 -32.59 -4.41
CA HIS A 181 -13.36 -31.18 -4.66
C HIS A 181 -12.00 -30.79 -4.07
N TRP A 182 -11.35 -29.82 -4.70
CA TRP A 182 -10.21 -29.14 -4.14
C TRP A 182 -10.68 -28.24 -2.99
N ALA A 183 -10.01 -28.32 -1.85
CA ALA A 183 -10.22 -27.43 -0.71
C ALA A 183 -8.89 -27.07 -0.03
N PRO A 184 -8.83 -25.98 0.74
CA PRO A 184 -7.63 -25.64 1.50
C PRO A 184 -7.23 -26.78 2.45
N GLY A 185 -5.98 -27.24 2.36
CA GLY A 185 -5.47 -28.42 3.08
C GLY A 185 -5.84 -29.78 2.47
N ALA A 186 -6.71 -29.82 1.45
CA ALA A 186 -7.10 -31.03 0.71
C ALA A 186 -6.98 -30.78 -0.82
N PRO A 187 -5.75 -30.77 -1.38
CA PRO A 187 -5.48 -30.38 -2.76
C PRO A 187 -5.77 -31.51 -3.77
N GLN A 188 -6.99 -32.05 -3.79
CA GLN A 188 -7.35 -33.04 -4.79
C GLN A 188 -7.28 -32.43 -6.20
N ARG A 189 -6.58 -33.10 -7.11
CA ARG A 189 -6.47 -32.73 -8.53
C ARG A 189 -6.44 -33.98 -9.40
N TYR A 190 -6.74 -33.79 -10.68
CA TYR A 190 -6.76 -34.83 -11.71
C TYR A 190 -5.84 -34.42 -12.85
N ARG A 191 -5.05 -35.35 -13.38
CA ARG A 191 -4.18 -35.10 -14.53
C ARG A 191 -4.83 -35.66 -15.78
N ILE A 192 -5.05 -34.82 -16.76
CA ILE A 192 -5.67 -35.22 -18.02
C ILE A 192 -4.59 -35.20 -19.08
N VAL A 193 -4.47 -36.30 -19.80
CA VAL A 193 -3.48 -36.49 -20.86
C VAL A 193 -4.24 -36.71 -22.16
N MET A 194 -3.98 -35.86 -23.15
CA MET A 194 -4.45 -36.06 -24.51
C MET A 194 -3.28 -36.43 -25.40
N GLN A 195 -3.50 -37.45 -26.23
CA GLN A 195 -2.55 -37.92 -27.23
C GLN A 195 -3.19 -37.82 -28.61
N LEU A 196 -2.43 -37.28 -29.56
CA LEU A 196 -2.75 -37.32 -30.98
C LEU A 196 -1.93 -38.39 -31.66
N PHE A 197 -2.60 -39.23 -32.44
CA PHE A 197 -2.02 -40.33 -33.19
C PHE A 197 -2.17 -40.09 -34.69
N LEU A 198 -1.12 -40.41 -35.44
CA LEU A 198 -1.17 -40.56 -36.89
C LEU A 198 -0.80 -42.02 -37.22
N GLY A 199 -1.79 -42.84 -37.56
CA GLY A 199 -1.59 -44.29 -37.59
C GLY A 199 -1.30 -44.84 -36.19
N SER A 200 -0.13 -45.45 -35.99
CA SER A 200 0.32 -45.98 -34.69
C SER A 200 1.28 -45.05 -33.94
N GLU A 201 1.71 -43.94 -34.54
CA GLU A 201 2.69 -43.02 -33.96
C GLU A 201 2.01 -41.86 -33.22
N VAL A 202 2.51 -41.50 -32.04
CA VAL A 202 2.06 -40.32 -31.28
C VAL A 202 2.76 -39.10 -31.83
N ILE A 203 2.00 -38.21 -32.48
CA ILE A 203 2.52 -36.99 -33.10
C ILE A 203 2.55 -35.80 -32.14
N ASP A 204 1.67 -35.81 -31.13
CA ASP A 204 1.62 -34.78 -30.10
C ASP A 204 1.00 -35.32 -28.81
N ARG A 205 1.41 -34.75 -27.67
CA ARG A 205 0.92 -35.07 -26.34
C ARG A 205 0.80 -33.80 -25.52
N ALA A 206 -0.42 -33.50 -25.10
CA ALA A 206 -0.70 -32.42 -24.17
C ALA A 206 -1.20 -32.99 -22.84
N SER A 207 -0.87 -32.32 -21.73
CA SER A 207 -1.47 -32.65 -20.45
C SER A 207 -1.81 -31.41 -19.64
N VAL A 208 -2.95 -31.43 -18.97
CA VAL A 208 -3.40 -30.35 -18.09
C VAL A 208 -3.79 -30.91 -16.73
N TRP A 209 -3.60 -30.12 -15.70
CA TRP A 209 -4.13 -30.39 -14.38
C TRP A 209 -5.52 -29.79 -14.25
N PHE A 210 -6.46 -30.54 -13.69
CA PHE A 210 -7.82 -30.12 -13.46
C PHE A 210 -8.21 -30.32 -12.00
N ALA A 211 -8.91 -29.36 -11.44
CA ALA A 211 -9.56 -29.49 -10.14
C ALA A 211 -10.74 -28.52 -10.06
N ARG A 212 -11.68 -28.82 -9.17
CA ARG A 212 -12.86 -27.99 -8.93
C ARG A 212 -12.90 -27.59 -7.46
N SER A 213 -12.90 -26.30 -7.17
CA SER A 213 -13.06 -25.77 -5.82
C SER A 213 -14.46 -25.22 -5.59
N GLN A 214 -14.84 -25.04 -4.31
CA GLN A 214 -16.14 -24.49 -3.89
C GLN A 214 -15.94 -23.34 -2.88
N PRO A 215 -15.32 -22.23 -3.30
CA PRO A 215 -14.95 -21.15 -2.36
C PRO A 215 -16.14 -20.47 -1.69
N GLY A 216 -17.30 -20.37 -2.35
CA GLY A 216 -18.52 -19.84 -1.74
C GLY A 216 -18.99 -20.64 -0.52
N GLN A 217 -18.91 -21.98 -0.58
CA GLN A 217 -19.24 -22.85 0.56
C GLN A 217 -18.21 -22.72 1.69
N TRP A 218 -16.93 -22.60 1.33
CA TRP A 218 -15.86 -22.38 2.29
C TRP A 218 -16.04 -21.06 3.06
N LEU A 219 -16.39 -19.98 2.35
CA LEU A 219 -16.67 -18.68 2.95
C LEU A 219 -17.93 -18.70 3.83
N ALA A 220 -19.03 -19.30 3.35
CA ALA A 220 -20.27 -19.41 4.12
C ALA A 220 -20.03 -20.11 5.47
N ALA A 221 -19.29 -21.23 5.43
CA ALA A 221 -18.96 -22.00 6.61
C ALA A 221 -17.93 -21.30 7.54
N ALA A 222 -17.18 -20.32 7.03
CA ALA A 222 -16.33 -19.44 7.84
C ALA A 222 -17.13 -18.33 8.54
N GLY A 223 -18.31 -17.98 8.02
CA GLY A 223 -19.20 -16.99 8.62
C GLY A 223 -20.13 -17.54 9.73
N GLU A 224 -20.15 -18.86 9.94
CA GLU A 224 -21.00 -19.50 10.96
C GLU A 224 -20.49 -19.23 12.39
N LYS A 225 -21.42 -18.89 13.30
CA LYS A 225 -21.10 -18.63 14.72
C LYS A 225 -20.54 -19.90 15.38
N GLY A 226 -19.29 -19.84 15.83
CA GLY A 226 -18.62 -20.95 16.53
C GLY A 226 -17.65 -21.78 15.68
N GLY A 227 -17.51 -21.48 14.38
CA GLY A 227 -16.62 -22.23 13.46
C GLY A 227 -15.11 -22.01 13.64
N GLY A 228 -14.69 -21.24 14.65
CA GLY A 228 -13.29 -20.81 14.82
C GLY A 228 -12.79 -19.94 13.65
N PHE A 229 -11.52 -19.52 13.70
CA PHE A 229 -10.89 -18.84 12.57
C PHE A 229 -10.58 -19.84 11.46
N ARG A 230 -11.51 -19.99 10.51
CA ARG A 230 -11.34 -20.85 9.34
C ARG A 230 -10.27 -20.33 8.40
N TYR A 231 -10.27 -19.03 8.10
CA TYR A 231 -9.21 -18.41 7.32
C TYR A 231 -8.00 -18.13 8.22
N ARG A 232 -6.91 -18.84 7.96
CA ARG A 232 -5.60 -18.61 8.55
C ARG A 232 -4.71 -18.11 7.44
N ALA A 233 -4.77 -16.80 7.25
CA ALA A 233 -4.20 -16.14 6.08
C ALA A 233 -2.89 -15.43 6.40
N VAL A 234 -2.01 -15.35 5.40
CA VAL A 234 -0.76 -14.57 5.47
C VAL A 234 -0.61 -13.73 4.20
N ASP A 235 -0.17 -12.48 4.33
CA ASP A 235 0.24 -11.68 3.16
C ASP A 235 1.62 -12.13 2.68
N TRP A 236 1.70 -12.51 1.40
CA TRP A 236 2.94 -12.81 0.69
C TRP A 236 3.14 -11.80 -0.44
N VAL A 237 4.34 -11.24 -0.53
CA VAL A 237 4.72 -10.24 -1.52
C VAL A 237 5.93 -10.75 -2.27
N GLU A 238 5.86 -10.66 -3.60
CA GLU A 238 7.00 -10.90 -4.48
C GLU A 238 7.95 -9.70 -4.38
N ASP A 239 9.03 -9.83 -3.59
CA ASP A 239 9.97 -8.74 -3.31
C ASP A 239 10.81 -8.38 -4.55
N GLU A 240 11.24 -7.12 -4.66
CA GLU A 240 12.07 -6.63 -5.78
C GLU A 240 13.31 -7.51 -6.00
N ARG A 241 13.98 -7.92 -4.92
CA ARG A 241 15.16 -8.80 -5.04
C ARG A 241 14.81 -10.18 -5.58
N GLN A 242 13.62 -10.71 -5.26
CA GLN A 242 13.17 -12.01 -5.75
C GLN A 242 12.88 -11.96 -7.27
N ILE A 243 12.30 -10.85 -7.74
CA ILE A 243 12.02 -10.62 -9.16
C ILE A 243 13.31 -10.59 -10.00
N LEU A 244 14.39 -10.07 -9.42
CA LEU A 244 15.69 -9.96 -10.10
C LEU A 244 16.50 -11.27 -10.11
N LEU A 245 16.04 -12.32 -9.40
CA LEU A 245 16.73 -13.61 -9.40
C LEU A 245 16.57 -14.33 -10.74
N PRO A 246 17.52 -15.21 -11.10
CA PRO A 246 17.31 -16.17 -12.17
C PRO A 246 16.03 -16.98 -11.95
N GLN A 247 15.30 -17.29 -13.03
CA GLN A 247 13.98 -17.92 -12.96
C GLN A 247 13.94 -19.19 -12.09
N GLN A 248 15.01 -20.00 -12.12
CA GLN A 248 15.07 -21.23 -11.33
C GLN A 248 15.18 -20.95 -9.82
N GLU A 249 15.96 -19.94 -9.42
CA GLU A 249 16.06 -19.51 -8.02
C GLU A 249 14.77 -18.84 -7.54
N GLN A 250 14.14 -18.02 -8.38
CA GLN A 250 12.83 -17.42 -8.07
C GLN A 250 11.80 -18.52 -7.76
N LYS A 251 11.74 -19.57 -8.59
CA LYS A 251 10.86 -20.73 -8.37
C LYS A 251 11.19 -21.47 -7.07
N SER A 252 12.46 -21.67 -6.73
CA SER A 252 12.81 -22.33 -5.47
C SER A 252 12.42 -21.50 -4.26
N VAL A 253 12.65 -20.19 -4.28
CA VAL A 253 12.29 -19.28 -3.19
C VAL A 253 10.78 -19.23 -2.99
N ILE A 254 10.00 -19.10 -4.08
CA ILE A 254 8.52 -19.15 -4.01
C ILE A 254 8.06 -20.46 -3.36
N LEU A 255 8.63 -21.60 -3.77
CA LEU A 255 8.23 -22.90 -3.24
C LEU A 255 8.61 -23.07 -1.77
N GLU A 256 9.78 -22.56 -1.36
CA GLU A 256 10.23 -22.54 0.03
C GLU A 256 9.31 -21.69 0.91
N ASP A 257 8.99 -20.48 0.47
CA ASP A 257 8.05 -19.58 1.17
C ASP A 257 6.68 -20.24 1.34
N LEU A 258 6.11 -20.78 0.27
CA LEU A 258 4.79 -21.42 0.31
C LEU A 258 4.78 -22.66 1.21
N ARG A 259 5.84 -23.48 1.20
CA ARG A 259 5.98 -24.60 2.15
C ARG A 259 6.07 -24.11 3.58
N GLY A 260 6.85 -23.06 3.84
CA GLY A 260 6.93 -22.43 5.16
C GLY A 260 5.57 -21.92 5.66
N ILE A 261 4.76 -21.34 4.76
CA ILE A 261 3.39 -20.89 5.05
C ILE A 261 2.48 -22.08 5.41
N VAL A 262 2.57 -23.20 4.70
CA VAL A 262 1.86 -24.44 5.07
C VAL A 262 2.32 -24.95 6.45
N ASP A 263 3.63 -24.97 6.70
CA ASP A 263 4.21 -25.44 7.96
C ASP A 263 3.85 -24.57 9.17
N LEU A 264 3.61 -23.27 8.93
CA LEU A 264 3.03 -22.33 9.90
C LEU A 264 1.62 -22.78 10.33
N GLY A 265 0.91 -23.55 9.51
CA GLY A 265 -0.49 -23.92 9.69
C GLY A 265 -1.48 -22.98 8.99
N ALA A 266 -0.97 -22.07 8.14
CA ALA A 266 -1.80 -21.24 7.29
C ALA A 266 -2.46 -22.09 6.21
N ASN A 267 -3.64 -21.69 5.77
CA ASN A 267 -4.38 -22.34 4.68
C ASN A 267 -4.72 -21.37 3.55
N THR A 268 -4.41 -20.09 3.73
CA THR A 268 -4.73 -19.02 2.78
C THR A 268 -3.53 -18.09 2.65
N VAL A 269 -3.27 -17.60 1.45
CA VAL A 269 -2.27 -16.58 1.15
C VAL A 269 -2.92 -15.44 0.39
N ARG A 270 -2.56 -14.21 0.71
CA ARG A 270 -3.01 -13.01 -0.01
C ARG A 270 -1.83 -12.33 -0.69
N LEU A 271 -2.06 -11.86 -1.92
CA LEU A 271 -1.10 -11.02 -2.64
C LEU A 271 -1.65 -9.58 -2.69
N PRO A 272 -1.13 -8.66 -1.87
CA PRO A 272 -1.64 -7.30 -1.84
C PRO A 272 -1.23 -6.53 -3.11
N GLY A 273 -2.22 -6.22 -3.95
CA GLY A 273 -2.07 -5.32 -5.10
C GLY A 273 -1.16 -5.83 -6.24
N GLY A 274 -0.93 -7.14 -6.34
CA GLY A 274 -0.08 -7.74 -7.37
C GLY A 274 -0.72 -8.98 -8.00
N LEU A 275 -0.54 -9.13 -9.32
CA LEU A 275 -0.98 -10.33 -10.02
C LEU A 275 0.04 -11.47 -9.81
N PRO A 276 -0.36 -12.63 -9.27
CA PRO A 276 0.55 -13.77 -9.07
C PRO A 276 1.10 -14.31 -10.39
N GLY A 277 2.25 -14.97 -10.33
CA GLY A 277 2.81 -15.71 -11.45
C GLY A 277 2.19 -17.09 -11.57
N GLU A 278 2.24 -17.65 -12.78
CA GLU A 278 1.73 -19.00 -13.07
C GLU A 278 2.31 -20.06 -12.11
N PHE A 279 3.63 -20.03 -11.91
CA PHE A 279 4.30 -20.98 -11.02
C PHE A 279 3.83 -20.87 -9.55
N PHE A 280 3.54 -19.65 -9.08
CA PHE A 280 3.00 -19.42 -7.75
C PHE A 280 1.63 -20.07 -7.59
N LEU A 281 0.72 -19.86 -8.55
CA LEU A 281 -0.62 -20.43 -8.52
C LEU A 281 -0.60 -21.95 -8.63
N GLN A 282 0.20 -22.51 -9.55
CA GLN A 282 0.40 -23.96 -9.67
C GLN A 282 0.95 -24.60 -8.38
N SER A 283 1.84 -23.89 -7.69
CA SER A 283 2.37 -24.33 -6.40
C SER A 283 1.29 -24.31 -5.32
N CYS A 284 0.46 -23.26 -5.26
CA CYS A 284 -0.67 -23.17 -4.33
C CYS A 284 -1.74 -24.25 -4.59
N ASP A 285 -2.07 -24.52 -5.87
CA ASP A 285 -2.96 -25.62 -6.27
C ASP A 285 -2.46 -26.96 -5.74
N SER A 286 -1.15 -27.19 -5.82
CA SER A 286 -0.49 -28.42 -5.42
C SER A 286 -0.39 -28.57 -3.89
N LEU A 287 -0.10 -27.47 -3.19
CA LEU A 287 0.08 -27.45 -1.74
C LEU A 287 -1.24 -27.36 -0.96
N GLY A 288 -2.34 -26.98 -1.63
CA GLY A 288 -3.63 -26.80 -0.98
C GLY A 288 -3.75 -25.49 -0.22
N LEU A 289 -3.11 -24.43 -0.72
CA LEU A 289 -3.22 -23.08 -0.19
C LEU A 289 -4.28 -22.29 -0.97
N ALA A 290 -5.29 -21.75 -0.30
CA ALA A 290 -6.22 -20.80 -0.92
C ALA A 290 -5.50 -19.48 -1.24
N VAL A 291 -5.83 -18.86 -2.37
CA VAL A 291 -5.22 -17.60 -2.81
C VAL A 291 -6.28 -16.50 -2.87
N LEU A 292 -6.00 -15.38 -2.22
CA LEU A 292 -6.73 -14.12 -2.36
C LEU A 292 -5.93 -13.21 -3.30
N VAL A 293 -6.43 -13.00 -4.51
CA VAL A 293 -5.75 -12.18 -5.55
C VAL A 293 -6.41 -10.81 -5.59
N GLU A 294 -5.65 -9.71 -5.65
CA GLU A 294 -6.18 -8.33 -5.60
C GLU A 294 -5.68 -7.47 -6.77
N ILE A 295 -6.55 -6.61 -7.31
CA ILE A 295 -6.14 -5.55 -8.24
C ILE A 295 -5.37 -4.43 -7.53
N PRO A 296 -4.49 -3.66 -8.21
CA PRO A 296 -3.65 -2.62 -7.59
C PRO A 296 -4.40 -1.32 -7.23
N VAL A 297 -5.62 -1.43 -6.71
CA VAL A 297 -6.41 -0.29 -6.19
C VAL A 297 -6.15 -0.15 -4.70
N THR A 298 -5.16 0.64 -4.31
CA THR A 298 -4.73 0.74 -2.90
C THR A 298 -4.71 2.18 -2.43
N HIS A 299 -5.39 2.45 -1.30
CA HIS A 299 -5.43 3.75 -0.61
C HIS A 299 -5.81 4.96 -1.49
N ILE A 300 -6.73 4.75 -2.43
CA ILE A 300 -7.22 5.81 -3.31
C ILE A 300 -8.25 6.68 -2.56
N PRO A 301 -8.09 8.02 -2.54
CA PRO A 301 -9.11 8.92 -2.02
C PRO A 301 -10.47 8.69 -2.68
N SER A 302 -11.55 8.61 -1.89
CA SER A 302 -12.91 8.37 -2.41
C SER A 302 -13.34 9.37 -3.50
N ALA A 303 -12.82 10.61 -3.46
CA ALA A 303 -13.04 11.63 -4.49
C ALA A 303 -12.50 11.24 -5.88
N HIS A 304 -11.45 10.41 -5.94
CA HIS A 304 -10.85 9.94 -7.18
C HIS A 304 -11.55 8.69 -7.74
N LEU A 305 -12.34 7.95 -6.96
CA LEU A 305 -13.00 6.72 -7.41
C LEU A 305 -14.07 6.94 -8.50
N ASN A 306 -14.57 8.18 -8.64
CA ASN A 306 -15.47 8.57 -9.74
C ASN A 306 -14.72 8.97 -11.03
N ASN A 307 -13.39 9.02 -11.01
CA ASN A 307 -12.61 9.35 -12.19
C ASN A 307 -12.71 8.22 -13.24
N ALA A 308 -13.15 8.57 -14.46
CA ALA A 308 -13.30 7.63 -15.56
C ALA A 308 -12.00 6.87 -15.88
N ALA A 309 -10.84 7.53 -15.79
CA ALA A 309 -9.55 6.89 -16.04
C ALA A 309 -9.23 5.80 -15.00
N ILE A 310 -9.50 6.05 -13.71
CA ILE A 310 -9.29 5.07 -12.64
C ILE A 310 -10.27 3.92 -12.79
N ARG A 311 -11.56 4.21 -13.04
CA ARG A 311 -12.59 3.19 -13.27
C ARG A 311 -12.24 2.27 -14.43
N GLN A 312 -11.82 2.83 -15.56
CA GLN A 312 -11.43 2.04 -16.73
C GLN A 312 -10.21 1.15 -16.44
N LYS A 313 -9.16 1.70 -15.81
CA LYS A 313 -7.96 0.93 -15.44
C LYS A 313 -8.27 -0.18 -14.44
N ALA A 314 -9.10 0.09 -13.42
CA ALA A 314 -9.51 -0.90 -12.44
C ALA A 314 -10.36 -2.02 -13.08
N ARG A 315 -11.27 -1.67 -14.00
CA ARG A 315 -12.05 -2.64 -14.77
C ARG A 315 -11.16 -3.53 -15.63
N SER A 316 -10.22 -2.95 -16.37
CA SER A 316 -9.25 -3.71 -17.18
C SER A 316 -8.43 -4.65 -16.29
N ALA A 317 -7.80 -4.12 -15.23
CA ALA A 317 -7.01 -4.93 -14.30
C ALA A 317 -7.81 -6.08 -13.67
N LEU A 318 -9.07 -5.84 -13.27
CA LEU A 318 -9.95 -6.88 -12.73
C LEU A 318 -10.30 -7.94 -13.77
N THR A 319 -10.63 -7.51 -14.99
CA THR A 319 -10.97 -8.41 -16.10
C THR A 319 -9.80 -9.31 -16.45
N ASP A 320 -8.60 -8.72 -16.54
CA ASP A 320 -7.37 -9.44 -16.88
C ASP A 320 -6.99 -10.40 -15.74
N MET A 321 -7.03 -9.94 -14.49
CA MET A 321 -6.78 -10.78 -13.31
C MET A 321 -7.69 -12.02 -13.28
N ILE A 322 -9.01 -11.83 -13.44
CA ILE A 322 -9.96 -12.96 -13.41
C ILE A 322 -9.68 -13.91 -14.58
N ARG A 323 -9.49 -13.40 -15.80
CA ARG A 323 -9.22 -14.23 -16.98
C ARG A 323 -7.95 -15.05 -16.84
N THR A 324 -6.88 -14.45 -16.30
CA THR A 324 -5.60 -15.12 -16.09
C THR A 324 -5.69 -16.17 -14.99
N CYS A 325 -6.33 -15.87 -13.86
CA CYS A 325 -6.23 -16.72 -12.68
C CYS A 325 -7.40 -17.70 -12.48
N ARG A 326 -8.55 -17.55 -13.18
CA ARG A 326 -9.78 -18.34 -12.92
C ARG A 326 -9.64 -19.85 -13.16
N SER A 327 -8.67 -20.26 -13.97
CA SER A 327 -8.35 -21.67 -14.23
C SER A 327 -7.80 -22.38 -12.98
N HIS A 328 -7.26 -21.63 -12.01
CA HIS A 328 -6.66 -22.20 -10.82
C HIS A 328 -7.72 -22.48 -9.74
N PRO A 329 -7.83 -23.72 -9.25
CA PRO A 329 -8.74 -24.06 -8.16
C PRO A 329 -8.35 -23.39 -6.84
N CYS A 330 -7.07 -23.05 -6.63
CA CYS A 330 -6.61 -22.41 -5.41
C CYS A 330 -7.17 -21.00 -5.20
N VAL A 331 -7.58 -20.31 -6.27
CA VAL A 331 -8.13 -18.96 -6.14
C VAL A 331 -9.47 -19.01 -5.41
N ALA A 332 -9.50 -18.39 -4.23
CA ALA A 332 -10.63 -18.45 -3.32
C ALA A 332 -11.52 -17.20 -3.39
N ALA A 333 -10.97 -16.03 -3.69
CA ALA A 333 -11.75 -14.80 -3.85
C ALA A 333 -11.02 -13.74 -4.69
N TRP A 334 -11.79 -12.86 -5.32
CA TRP A 334 -11.32 -11.74 -6.15
C TRP A 334 -11.32 -10.42 -5.36
N GLY A 335 -10.16 -9.82 -5.23
CA GLY A 335 -9.92 -8.61 -4.46
C GLY A 335 -10.12 -7.35 -5.28
N LEU A 336 -10.97 -6.45 -4.79
CA LEU A 336 -11.35 -5.20 -5.45
C LEU A 336 -10.49 -4.01 -4.99
N GLY A 337 -9.43 -4.27 -4.23
CA GLY A 337 -8.51 -3.27 -3.69
C GLY A 337 -8.60 -3.10 -2.18
N SER A 338 -7.84 -2.13 -1.69
CA SER A 338 -7.54 -1.94 -0.28
C SER A 338 -7.59 -0.50 0.20
N GLY A 339 -7.87 -0.34 1.49
CA GLY A 339 -7.90 0.96 2.16
C GLY A 339 -9.11 1.84 1.85
N TYR A 340 -10.28 1.25 1.61
CA TYR A 340 -11.53 1.98 1.44
C TYR A 340 -12.08 2.51 2.75
N ASP A 341 -12.76 3.65 2.69
CA ASP A 341 -13.64 4.12 3.76
C ASP A 341 -15.05 3.56 3.55
N PRO A 342 -15.53 2.63 4.41
CA PRO A 342 -16.83 2.00 4.22
C PRO A 342 -17.99 3.00 4.41
N SER A 343 -17.76 4.17 5.02
CA SER A 343 -18.80 5.19 5.23
C SER A 343 -19.02 6.10 4.02
N ASP A 344 -18.12 6.11 3.02
CA ASP A 344 -18.24 6.96 1.83
C ASP A 344 -19.06 6.26 0.72
N LEU A 345 -20.15 6.91 0.29
CA LEU A 345 -21.01 6.41 -0.78
C LEU A 345 -20.28 6.22 -2.12
N ARG A 346 -19.25 7.02 -2.40
CA ARG A 346 -18.45 6.88 -3.63
C ARG A 346 -17.63 5.60 -3.61
N ALA A 347 -17.07 5.25 -2.45
CA ALA A 347 -16.35 3.99 -2.28
C ALA A 347 -17.30 2.80 -2.40
N GLN A 348 -18.47 2.86 -1.76
CA GLN A 348 -19.49 1.81 -1.90
C GLN A 348 -19.98 1.63 -3.34
N ALA A 349 -20.21 2.72 -4.07
CA ALA A 349 -20.62 2.65 -5.48
C ALA A 349 -19.53 2.06 -6.37
N PHE A 350 -18.28 2.49 -6.21
CA PHE A 350 -17.14 1.96 -6.97
C PHE A 350 -16.95 0.45 -6.73
N VAL A 351 -16.97 0.02 -5.47
CA VAL A 351 -16.82 -1.40 -5.11
C VAL A 351 -17.99 -2.23 -5.63
N ARG A 352 -19.22 -1.71 -5.59
CA ARG A 352 -20.41 -2.40 -6.13
C ARG A 352 -20.31 -2.64 -7.63
N ASP A 353 -19.85 -1.65 -8.37
CA ASP A 353 -19.70 -1.75 -9.83
C ASP A 353 -18.63 -2.79 -10.20
N LEU A 354 -17.49 -2.79 -9.50
CA LEU A 354 -16.46 -3.80 -9.70
C LEU A 354 -16.91 -5.21 -9.28
N ALA A 355 -17.65 -5.32 -8.18
CA ALA A 355 -18.24 -6.58 -7.73
C ALA A 355 -19.21 -7.16 -8.77
N ALA A 356 -20.03 -6.31 -9.41
CA ALA A 356 -20.92 -6.73 -10.48
C ALA A 356 -20.12 -7.27 -11.68
N ILE A 357 -19.07 -6.56 -12.11
CA ILE A 357 -18.20 -7.01 -13.21
C ILE A 357 -17.51 -8.34 -12.87
N ALA A 358 -17.03 -8.51 -11.63
CA ALA A 358 -16.41 -9.76 -11.22
C ALA A 358 -17.40 -10.93 -11.29
N ARG A 359 -18.63 -10.74 -10.79
CA ARG A 359 -19.70 -11.75 -10.80
C ARG A 359 -20.20 -12.10 -12.20
N GLU A 360 -20.12 -11.16 -13.15
CA GLU A 360 -20.40 -11.44 -14.58
C GLU A 360 -19.34 -12.36 -15.19
N LEU A 361 -18.10 -12.32 -14.69
CA LEU A 361 -16.96 -13.06 -15.25
C LEU A 361 -16.72 -14.41 -14.56
N ASP A 362 -17.02 -14.53 -13.26
CA ASP A 362 -16.73 -15.70 -12.44
C ASP A 362 -17.57 -15.71 -11.14
N ASP A 363 -18.03 -16.89 -10.71
CA ASP A 363 -18.94 -17.04 -9.54
C ASP A 363 -18.23 -17.03 -8.17
N ARG A 364 -16.90 -16.88 -8.13
CA ARG A 364 -16.16 -16.87 -6.86
C ARG A 364 -16.46 -15.60 -6.04
N PRO A 365 -16.37 -15.68 -4.70
CA PRO A 365 -16.55 -14.54 -3.82
C PRO A 365 -15.66 -13.35 -4.17
N VAL A 366 -16.15 -12.14 -3.92
CA VAL A 366 -15.36 -10.90 -4.00
C VAL A 366 -15.03 -10.37 -2.62
N TYR A 367 -13.87 -9.74 -2.48
CA TYR A 367 -13.44 -9.10 -1.23
C TYR A 367 -12.87 -7.70 -1.45
N ALA A 368 -12.86 -6.90 -0.39
CA ALA A 368 -12.19 -5.59 -0.37
C ALA A 368 -11.70 -5.28 1.05
N SER A 369 -10.63 -4.47 1.16
CA SER A 369 -10.12 -4.04 2.46
C SER A 369 -10.63 -2.66 2.88
N ILE A 370 -10.98 -2.54 4.16
CA ILE A 370 -11.54 -1.34 4.79
C ILE A 370 -10.61 -0.80 5.88
N ARG A 371 -10.63 0.53 6.04
CA ARG A 371 -9.91 1.25 7.08
C ARG A 371 -10.78 2.39 7.64
N GLY A 372 -10.40 2.87 8.83
CA GLY A 372 -11.07 3.97 9.52
C GLY A 372 -11.54 3.61 10.92
N LYS A 373 -12.11 4.58 11.64
CA LYS A 373 -12.58 4.37 13.03
C LYS A 373 -14.02 3.83 13.14
N LYS A 374 -14.88 4.02 12.12
CA LYS A 374 -16.32 3.70 12.16
C LYS A 374 -16.67 2.44 11.35
N LEU A 375 -15.97 1.35 11.63
CA LEU A 375 -16.05 0.10 10.86
C LEU A 375 -17.34 -0.71 11.11
N ALA A 376 -17.90 -0.62 12.31
CA ALA A 376 -19.08 -1.41 12.68
C ALA A 376 -20.39 -0.87 12.09
N ALA A 377 -20.43 0.40 11.72
CA ALA A 377 -21.65 1.06 11.25
C ALA A 377 -21.90 0.86 9.74
N HIS A 378 -20.86 0.56 8.97
CA HIS A 378 -20.93 0.49 7.52
C HIS A 378 -20.14 -0.72 7.01
N ALA A 379 -20.65 -1.36 5.96
CA ALA A 379 -19.99 -2.46 5.28
C ALA A 379 -19.92 -2.17 3.78
N LEU A 380 -18.86 -2.63 3.13
CA LEU A 380 -18.77 -2.61 1.68
C LEU A 380 -19.67 -3.70 1.06
N PRO A 381 -20.19 -3.49 -0.16
CA PRO A 381 -21.03 -4.46 -0.86
C PRO A 381 -20.19 -5.60 -1.46
N VAL A 382 -19.52 -6.37 -0.61
CA VAL A 382 -18.65 -7.49 -0.96
C VAL A 382 -18.98 -8.72 -0.11
N ASP A 383 -18.54 -9.89 -0.55
CA ASP A 383 -18.82 -11.15 0.15
C ASP A 383 -17.90 -11.37 1.34
N LEU A 384 -16.68 -10.78 1.33
CA LEU A 384 -15.72 -10.81 2.43
C LEU A 384 -15.04 -9.44 2.60
N GLN A 385 -14.87 -8.96 3.83
CA GLN A 385 -14.13 -7.72 4.12
C GLN A 385 -12.79 -8.01 4.80
N ILE A 386 -11.75 -7.23 4.51
CA ILE A 386 -10.50 -7.26 5.29
C ILE A 386 -10.42 -5.98 6.10
N VAL A 387 -10.23 -6.08 7.42
CA VAL A 387 -10.09 -4.93 8.30
C VAL A 387 -8.61 -4.68 8.56
N GLU A 388 -8.11 -3.57 8.03
CA GLU A 388 -6.72 -3.14 8.23
C GLU A 388 -6.51 -2.49 9.59
N VAL A 389 -5.75 -3.17 10.46
CA VAL A 389 -5.35 -2.61 11.76
C VAL A 389 -4.01 -1.88 11.62
N PRO A 390 -3.91 -0.58 11.97
CA PRO A 390 -2.64 0.14 11.99
C PRO A 390 -1.62 -0.49 12.94
N LEU A 391 -0.35 -0.47 12.54
CA LEU A 391 0.79 -1.03 13.28
C LEU A 391 0.82 -0.55 14.74
N GLU A 392 0.67 0.76 14.97
CA GLU A 392 0.73 1.35 16.31
C GLU A 392 -0.45 0.96 17.22
N LYS A 393 -1.52 0.40 16.66
CA LYS A 393 -2.70 -0.03 17.42
C LYS A 393 -2.70 -1.51 17.76
N THR A 394 -1.85 -2.30 17.13
CA THR A 394 -1.64 -3.72 17.49
C THR A 394 -1.13 -3.86 18.92
N SER A 395 -0.32 -2.90 19.40
CA SER A 395 0.20 -2.88 20.78
C SER A 395 -0.85 -2.55 21.84
N THR A 396 -1.98 -1.95 21.46
CA THR A 396 -3.03 -1.48 22.37
C THR A 396 -4.40 -2.07 22.03
N PHE A 397 -4.40 -3.29 21.47
CA PHE A 397 -5.57 -3.99 20.94
C PHE A 397 -6.60 -4.35 22.06
N ALA A 398 -7.32 -3.36 22.61
CA ALA A 398 -8.16 -3.56 23.80
C ALA A 398 -9.59 -3.01 23.67
N GLN A 399 -9.98 -2.38 22.56
CA GLN A 399 -11.24 -1.60 22.51
C GLN A 399 -12.36 -2.16 21.60
N GLY A 400 -12.20 -3.34 20.98
CA GLY A 400 -13.26 -3.94 20.14
C GLY A 400 -13.69 -3.10 18.91
N ALA A 401 -12.92 -2.07 18.57
CA ALA A 401 -13.22 -1.08 17.53
C ALA A 401 -13.12 -1.60 16.08
N TRP A 402 -12.65 -2.83 15.89
CA TRP A 402 -12.28 -3.39 14.57
C TRP A 402 -13.30 -4.38 14.01
N ARG A 403 -14.54 -4.36 14.53
CA ARG A 403 -15.64 -5.20 14.04
C ARG A 403 -16.32 -4.52 12.85
N THR A 404 -16.81 -5.33 11.91
CA THR A 404 -17.67 -4.87 10.81
C THR A 404 -18.82 -5.87 10.61
N ASN A 405 -19.84 -5.49 9.84
CA ASN A 405 -20.97 -6.34 9.52
C ASN A 405 -20.60 -7.33 8.40
N GLY A 406 -21.12 -8.55 8.47
CA GLY A 406 -20.78 -9.62 7.53
C GLY A 406 -19.46 -10.34 7.88
N PRO A 407 -19.03 -11.30 7.04
CA PRO A 407 -17.78 -12.02 7.26
C PRO A 407 -16.57 -11.09 6.98
N TYR A 408 -15.60 -11.13 7.89
CA TYR A 408 -14.37 -10.33 7.75
C TYR A 408 -13.12 -11.05 8.23
N LEU A 409 -11.96 -10.70 7.66
CA LEU A 409 -10.64 -11.04 8.15
C LEU A 409 -10.04 -9.85 8.89
N LEU A 410 -9.45 -10.09 10.06
CA LEU A 410 -8.65 -9.06 10.75
C LEU A 410 -7.21 -9.12 10.26
N GLN A 411 -6.74 -8.07 9.60
CA GLN A 411 -5.34 -7.94 9.20
C GLN A 411 -4.52 -7.39 10.38
N LEU A 412 -3.63 -8.21 10.92
CA LEU A 412 -2.76 -7.86 12.04
C LEU A 412 -1.30 -7.82 11.57
N SER A 413 -0.60 -6.76 11.99
CA SER A 413 0.83 -6.58 11.78
C SER A 413 1.45 -5.97 13.02
N SER A 414 2.63 -6.46 13.42
CA SER A 414 3.40 -5.90 14.53
C SER A 414 4.80 -5.55 14.03
N PRO A 415 5.22 -4.27 14.11
CA PRO A 415 6.54 -3.86 13.64
C PRO A 415 7.63 -4.38 14.59
N LEU A 416 8.81 -4.66 14.04
CA LEU A 416 10.02 -4.88 14.82
C LEU A 416 10.59 -3.53 15.26
N ASP A 417 10.84 -3.37 16.55
CA ASP A 417 11.38 -2.14 17.12
C ASP A 417 12.91 -2.15 17.14
N LEU A 418 13.52 -1.51 16.14
CA LEU A 418 14.99 -1.50 15.95
C LEU A 418 15.74 -0.45 16.78
N ARG A 419 15.05 0.28 17.68
CA ARG A 419 15.62 1.41 18.43
C ARG A 419 16.48 0.94 19.60
N ASP A 420 17.81 0.98 19.44
CA ASP A 420 18.86 0.70 20.46
C ASP A 420 18.65 -0.54 21.37
N SER A 421 17.72 -1.41 21.01
CA SER A 421 17.38 -2.61 21.73
C SER A 421 18.17 -3.77 21.14
N SER A 422 18.52 -4.75 21.98
CA SER A 422 19.06 -5.99 21.45
C SER A 422 18.04 -6.58 20.47
N ASP A 423 18.49 -7.14 19.34
CA ASP A 423 17.61 -7.76 18.34
C ASP A 423 16.64 -8.77 18.99
N ARG A 424 17.10 -9.48 20.02
CA ARG A 424 16.26 -10.36 20.84
C ARG A 424 15.11 -9.64 21.56
N SER A 425 15.37 -8.50 22.19
CA SER A 425 14.35 -7.68 22.86
C SER A 425 13.32 -7.14 21.86
N ALA A 426 13.79 -6.68 20.70
CA ALA A 426 12.93 -6.23 19.61
C ALA A 426 11.98 -7.33 19.15
N GLN A 427 12.52 -8.53 18.88
CA GLN A 427 11.73 -9.69 18.46
C GLN A 427 10.76 -10.16 19.54
N GLN A 428 11.16 -10.09 20.82
CA GLN A 428 10.30 -10.43 21.95
C GLN A 428 9.10 -9.48 22.04
N ASN A 429 9.30 -8.17 21.86
CA ASN A 429 8.23 -7.18 21.84
C ASN A 429 7.30 -7.35 20.63
N GLN A 430 7.87 -7.59 19.44
CA GLN A 430 7.08 -7.91 18.24
C GLN A 430 6.17 -9.12 18.49
N ALA A 431 6.73 -10.20 19.04
CA ALA A 431 5.99 -11.42 19.34
C ALA A 431 4.92 -11.21 20.43
N TYR A 432 5.23 -10.44 21.48
CA TYR A 432 4.31 -10.11 22.57
C TYR A 432 3.09 -9.34 22.08
N TYR A 433 3.28 -8.24 21.35
CA TYR A 433 2.16 -7.42 20.87
C TYR A 433 1.29 -8.16 19.84
N LEU A 434 1.92 -8.95 18.96
CA LEU A 434 1.18 -9.80 18.04
C LEU A 434 0.37 -10.88 18.77
N LYS A 435 0.96 -11.51 19.80
CA LYS A 435 0.27 -12.49 20.66
C LYS A 435 -0.96 -11.87 21.32
N THR A 436 -0.82 -10.68 21.93
CA THR A 436 -1.95 -10.01 22.59
C THR A 436 -3.07 -9.68 21.60
N ALA A 437 -2.72 -9.18 20.41
CA ALA A 437 -3.72 -8.86 19.39
C ALA A 437 -4.45 -10.11 18.87
N ILE A 438 -3.74 -11.21 18.65
CA ILE A 438 -4.34 -12.49 18.23
C ILE A 438 -5.28 -13.03 19.30
N LEU A 439 -4.84 -13.07 20.57
CA LEU A 439 -5.67 -13.59 21.68
C LEU A 439 -6.94 -12.76 21.86
N ASP A 440 -6.83 -11.44 21.80
CA ASP A 440 -7.99 -10.56 21.89
C ASP A 440 -8.91 -10.67 20.67
N ALA A 441 -8.35 -10.86 19.47
CA ALA A 441 -9.13 -11.19 18.29
C ALA A 441 -9.87 -12.52 18.46
N GLN A 442 -9.23 -13.59 18.91
CA GLN A 442 -9.85 -14.89 19.16
C GLN A 442 -10.98 -14.81 20.21
N ARG A 443 -10.80 -14.01 21.27
CA ARG A 443 -11.81 -13.85 22.34
C ARG A 443 -12.99 -12.99 21.93
N ARG A 444 -12.77 -11.94 21.14
CA ARG A 444 -13.75 -10.85 20.94
C ARG A 444 -14.27 -10.74 19.50
N SER A 445 -13.61 -11.34 18.53
CA SER A 445 -14.00 -11.28 17.11
C SER A 445 -14.85 -12.49 16.74
N GLN A 446 -15.91 -12.26 15.96
CA GLN A 446 -16.65 -13.34 15.28
C GLN A 446 -16.32 -13.36 13.77
N GLY A 447 -15.18 -12.78 13.38
CA GLY A 447 -14.74 -12.73 11.98
C GLY A 447 -14.44 -14.11 11.40
N ALA A 448 -14.42 -14.20 10.08
CA ALA A 448 -14.15 -15.42 9.31
C ALA A 448 -12.71 -15.94 9.48
N GLY A 449 -11.80 -15.10 9.95
CA GLY A 449 -10.40 -15.49 10.18
C GLY A 449 -9.45 -14.36 10.54
N LEU A 450 -8.16 -14.71 10.51
CA LEU A 450 -7.03 -13.80 10.73
C LEU A 450 -6.17 -13.73 9.47
N LEU A 451 -5.69 -12.53 9.16
CA LEU A 451 -4.68 -12.28 8.15
C LEU A 451 -3.44 -11.69 8.83
N ILE A 452 -2.33 -12.42 8.82
CA ILE A 452 -1.07 -11.95 9.39
C ILE A 452 -0.23 -11.31 8.29
N SER A 453 0.30 -10.12 8.54
CA SER A 453 1.06 -9.36 7.56
C SER A 453 2.35 -8.81 8.16
N PRO A 454 3.52 -8.95 7.51
CA PRO A 454 3.82 -9.78 6.34
C PRO A 454 4.40 -11.18 6.68
N TRP A 455 4.42 -12.11 5.72
CA TRP A 455 5.16 -13.39 5.84
C TRP A 455 6.65 -13.13 6.14
N LYS A 456 7.27 -12.28 5.32
CA LYS A 456 8.68 -11.93 5.32
C LYS A 456 8.81 -10.41 5.21
N ASP A 457 9.87 -9.83 5.76
CA ASP A 457 10.18 -8.43 5.48
C ASP A 457 10.33 -8.22 3.96
N TRP A 458 9.69 -7.17 3.43
CA TRP A 458 9.72 -6.86 2.00
C TRP A 458 10.02 -5.38 1.77
N ARG A 459 10.42 -5.00 0.56
CA ARG A 459 10.65 -3.59 0.20
C ARG A 459 9.39 -2.93 -0.32
N GLY A 460 9.08 -1.75 0.21
CA GLY A 460 8.07 -0.86 -0.37
C GLY A 460 8.70 0.24 -1.22
N GLU A 461 7.87 1.04 -1.89
CA GLU A 461 8.39 2.15 -2.71
C GLU A 461 8.87 3.36 -1.88
N ALA A 462 8.28 3.59 -0.70
CA ALA A 462 8.62 4.71 0.17
C ALA A 462 9.15 4.25 1.53
N PRO A 463 10.16 4.95 2.11
CA PRO A 463 10.62 4.68 3.46
C PRO A 463 9.54 5.02 4.48
N HIS A 464 9.52 4.39 5.65
CA HIS A 464 8.48 4.58 6.65
C HIS A 464 9.03 5.27 7.92
N THR A 465 8.30 6.24 8.47
CA THR A 465 8.78 7.07 9.60
C THR A 465 9.07 6.27 10.87
N TYR A 466 8.34 5.19 11.12
CA TYR A 466 8.45 4.38 12.35
C TYR A 466 9.85 3.80 12.60
N TRP A 467 10.61 3.44 11.56
CA TRP A 467 11.94 2.82 11.74
C TRP A 467 13.11 3.80 11.61
N GLY A 468 12.84 5.07 11.34
CA GLY A 468 13.87 6.10 11.29
C GLY A 468 14.89 5.96 10.14
N PRO A 469 15.97 6.77 10.19
CA PRO A 469 17.03 6.75 9.19
C PRO A 469 17.90 5.50 9.34
N ARG A 470 18.04 4.72 8.27
CA ARG A 470 18.88 3.51 8.22
C ARG A 470 19.44 3.29 6.82
N GLN A 471 20.28 2.26 6.63
CA GLN A 471 20.83 1.94 5.31
C GLN A 471 19.71 1.52 4.33
N GLU A 472 18.84 0.59 4.73
CA GLU A 472 17.72 0.13 3.90
C GLU A 472 16.39 0.75 4.31
N THR A 473 16.17 2.01 3.94
CA THR A 473 15.02 2.78 4.45
C THR A 473 13.66 2.30 3.95
N ARG A 474 13.62 1.64 2.78
CA ARG A 474 12.42 1.09 2.13
C ARG A 474 11.96 -0.27 2.67
N LEU A 475 12.74 -0.92 3.53
CA LEU A 475 12.43 -2.26 4.04
C LEU A 475 11.30 -2.21 5.08
N PHE A 476 10.21 -2.93 4.89
CA PHE A 476 9.12 -3.01 5.86
C PHE A 476 9.43 -4.12 6.87
N VAL A 477 9.89 -3.73 8.07
CA VAL A 477 10.44 -4.66 9.08
C VAL A 477 9.36 -5.06 10.08
N ALA A 478 8.43 -5.90 9.62
CA ALA A 478 7.32 -6.39 10.43
C ALA A 478 7.06 -7.90 10.23
N GLY A 479 7.87 -8.58 9.40
CA GLY A 479 7.65 -9.96 8.99
C GLY A 479 7.85 -10.96 10.11
N LEU A 480 7.24 -12.13 9.92
CA LEU A 480 7.48 -13.33 10.73
C LEU A 480 8.89 -13.88 10.48
N LEU A 481 9.38 -13.70 9.25
CA LEU A 481 10.74 -13.94 8.85
C LEU A 481 11.45 -12.61 8.55
N ASP A 482 12.76 -12.56 8.80
CA ASP A 482 13.59 -11.46 8.34
C ASP A 482 13.82 -11.51 6.81
N GLU A 483 14.53 -10.52 6.28
CA GLU A 483 14.85 -10.45 4.85
C GLU A 483 15.64 -11.67 4.32
N LYS A 484 16.40 -12.37 5.18
CA LYS A 484 17.19 -13.55 4.82
C LYS A 484 16.42 -14.86 4.95
N GLY A 485 15.17 -14.80 5.45
CA GLY A 485 14.35 -15.99 5.67
C GLY A 485 14.53 -16.63 7.06
N GLN A 486 15.22 -15.95 7.99
CA GLN A 486 15.35 -16.43 9.37
C GLN A 486 14.07 -16.18 10.14
N GLN A 487 13.57 -17.20 10.84
CA GLN A 487 12.33 -17.13 11.60
C GLN A 487 12.52 -16.33 12.90
N ARG A 488 11.58 -15.42 13.18
CA ARG A 488 11.52 -14.65 14.43
C ARG A 488 10.60 -15.31 15.46
N LEU A 489 10.67 -14.86 16.71
CA LEU A 489 9.76 -15.29 17.79
C LEU A 489 8.27 -15.09 17.43
N ALA A 490 7.94 -14.06 16.64
CA ALA A 490 6.59 -13.82 16.15
C ALA A 490 6.06 -14.98 15.29
N CYS A 491 6.91 -15.66 14.53
CA CYS A 491 6.54 -16.85 13.74
C CYS A 491 6.03 -17.99 14.63
N GLN A 492 6.67 -18.20 15.79
CA GLN A 492 6.27 -19.23 16.74
C GLN A 492 4.89 -18.94 17.36
N VAL A 493 4.62 -17.67 17.70
CA VAL A 493 3.31 -17.22 18.19
C VAL A 493 2.21 -17.50 17.17
N VAL A 494 2.44 -17.14 15.91
CA VAL A 494 1.46 -17.34 14.84
C VAL A 494 1.27 -18.83 14.55
N LYS A 495 2.35 -19.62 14.54
CA LYS A 495 2.29 -21.08 14.39
C LYS A 495 1.41 -21.71 15.47
N ALA A 496 1.58 -21.29 16.73
CA ALA A 496 0.77 -21.78 17.83
C ALA A 496 -0.71 -21.38 17.67
N ALA A 497 -0.97 -20.14 17.27
CA ALA A 497 -2.32 -19.65 17.01
C ALA A 497 -3.02 -20.41 15.87
N PHE A 498 -2.29 -20.72 14.79
CA PHE A 498 -2.86 -21.37 13.60
C PHE A 498 -3.05 -22.88 13.79
N LYS A 499 -2.20 -23.52 14.59
CA LYS A 499 -2.31 -24.95 14.93
C LYS A 499 -3.13 -25.25 16.18
N ASN A 500 -3.69 -24.21 16.83
CA ASN A 500 -4.40 -24.32 18.12
C ASN A 500 -3.55 -25.01 19.21
N SER A 501 -2.26 -24.71 19.26
CA SER A 501 -1.37 -25.19 20.33
C SER A 501 -1.15 -24.11 21.39
N GLU A 502 -0.52 -24.48 22.51
CA GLU A 502 -0.17 -23.53 23.55
C GLU A 502 0.77 -22.43 23.02
N MET A 503 0.44 -21.17 23.32
CA MET A 503 1.25 -20.03 22.93
C MET A 503 2.41 -19.83 23.91
N PRO A 504 3.59 -19.40 23.43
CA PRO A 504 4.74 -19.18 24.30
C PRO A 504 4.45 -18.11 25.36
N GLU A 505 4.93 -18.32 26.59
CA GLU A 505 4.91 -17.29 27.62
C GLU A 505 5.93 -16.20 27.29
N LEU A 506 5.42 -15.01 27.01
CA LEU A 506 6.20 -13.85 26.60
C LEU A 506 5.80 -12.68 27.50
N LEU A 507 6.80 -11.99 28.03
CA LEU A 507 6.64 -10.71 28.68
C LEU A 507 7.19 -9.62 27.75
N PRO A 508 6.67 -8.39 27.80
CA PRO A 508 7.27 -7.28 27.07
C PRO A 508 8.69 -7.05 27.60
N ALA A 509 9.65 -6.90 26.69
CA ALA A 509 11.00 -6.48 27.03
C ALA A 509 11.03 -4.97 27.29
N ASP A 510 11.82 -4.55 28.28
CA ASP A 510 11.99 -3.13 28.60
C ASP A 510 12.57 -2.38 27.39
N VAL A 511 11.79 -1.44 26.85
CA VAL A 511 12.26 -0.48 25.86
C VAL A 511 12.56 0.81 26.61
N PRO A 512 13.79 1.34 26.56
CA PRO A 512 14.09 2.63 27.16
C PRO A 512 13.19 3.69 26.52
N ALA A 513 12.48 4.44 27.35
CA ALA A 513 11.65 5.54 26.86
C ALA A 513 12.57 6.59 26.21
N GLU A 514 12.50 6.73 24.88
CA GLU A 514 13.20 7.78 24.14
C GLU A 514 12.62 9.14 24.52
N ASP A 515 13.24 9.81 25.50
CA ASP A 515 12.96 11.19 25.85
C ASP A 515 14.20 12.04 25.53
N PRO A 516 14.29 12.63 24.32
CA PRO A 516 15.45 13.39 23.91
C PRO A 516 15.70 14.56 24.89
N PRO A 517 16.82 14.57 25.62
CA PRO A 517 17.08 15.60 26.63
C PRO A 517 17.25 16.98 26.00
N VAL A 518 17.48 17.05 24.67
CA VAL A 518 17.66 18.29 23.94
C VAL A 518 16.47 19.26 24.11
N PHE A 519 15.23 18.75 24.17
CA PHE A 519 14.05 19.60 24.38
C PHE A 519 14.11 20.31 25.73
N GLN A 520 14.54 19.59 26.77
CA GLN A 520 14.70 20.11 28.14
C GLN A 520 15.90 21.03 28.23
N ILE A 521 17.06 20.62 27.70
CA ILE A 521 18.31 21.40 27.75
C ILE A 521 18.14 22.75 27.06
N ILE A 522 17.64 22.77 25.82
CA ILE A 522 17.43 24.02 25.07
C ILE A 522 16.46 24.93 25.82
N SER A 523 15.33 24.37 26.29
CA SER A 523 14.31 25.17 26.98
C SER A 523 14.82 25.72 28.32
N ILE A 524 15.53 24.93 29.13
CA ILE A 524 16.11 25.36 30.41
C ILE A 524 17.20 26.41 30.20
N VAL A 525 18.12 26.18 29.26
CA VAL A 525 19.16 27.15 28.91
C VAL A 525 18.51 28.46 28.46
N LEU A 526 17.45 28.38 27.66
CA LEU A 526 16.74 29.56 27.19
C LEU A 526 16.02 30.30 28.33
N ILE A 527 15.42 29.59 29.29
CA ILE A 527 14.84 30.17 30.51
C ILE A 527 15.92 30.91 31.30
N VAL A 528 17.07 30.29 31.56
CA VAL A 528 18.17 30.88 32.32
C VAL A 528 18.71 32.13 31.61
N LEU A 529 18.93 32.05 30.30
CA LEU A 529 19.41 33.17 29.48
C LEU A 529 18.41 34.34 29.50
N LEU A 530 17.11 34.07 29.36
CA LEU A 530 16.08 35.11 29.43
C LEU A 530 16.02 35.76 30.81
N LEU A 531 16.03 34.96 31.89
CA LEU A 531 16.04 35.47 33.26
C LEU A 531 17.29 36.31 33.55
N PHE A 532 18.46 35.89 33.04
CA PHE A 532 19.69 36.66 33.14
C PHE A 532 19.55 38.03 32.49
N TYR A 533 19.08 38.11 31.25
CA TYR A 533 18.90 39.40 30.56
C TYR A 533 17.80 40.27 31.18
N ILE A 534 16.71 39.67 31.65
CA ILE A 534 15.63 40.38 32.36
C ILE A 534 16.15 40.99 33.67
N ARG A 535 17.04 40.29 34.39
CA ARG A 535 17.61 40.75 35.67
C ARG A 535 18.75 41.75 35.48
N THR A 536 19.62 41.54 34.50
CA THR A 536 20.85 42.35 34.31
C THR A 536 20.59 43.66 33.58
N ASP A 537 19.80 43.65 32.50
CA ASP A 537 19.51 44.85 31.72
C ASP A 537 18.10 45.38 32.03
N LYS A 538 18.03 46.51 32.75
CA LYS A 538 16.76 47.18 33.08
C LYS A 538 15.91 47.50 31.84
N ARG A 539 16.53 47.70 30.67
CA ARG A 539 15.83 47.95 29.41
C ARG A 539 15.05 46.73 28.95
N MET A 540 15.60 45.53 29.12
CA MET A 540 14.93 44.27 28.74
C MET A 540 13.64 44.08 29.55
N SER A 541 13.72 44.24 30.88
CA SER A 541 12.52 44.19 31.74
C SER A 541 11.51 45.27 31.36
N HIS A 542 11.98 46.50 31.09
CA HIS A 542 11.12 47.60 30.66
C HIS A 542 10.40 47.31 29.34
N TYR A 543 11.11 46.81 28.32
CA TYR A 543 10.52 46.41 27.04
C TYR A 543 9.50 45.29 27.23
N LEU A 544 9.85 44.23 27.98
CA LEU A 544 8.95 43.10 28.25
C LEU A 544 7.65 43.56 28.94
N LYS A 545 7.76 44.37 29.99
CA LYS A 545 6.60 44.95 30.70
C LYS A 545 5.73 45.75 29.75
N ARG A 546 6.31 46.59 28.89
CA ARG A 546 5.55 47.41 27.94
C ARG A 546 4.88 46.59 26.84
N VAL A 547 5.56 45.58 26.31
CA VAL A 547 5.04 44.69 25.26
C VAL A 547 3.82 43.90 25.72
N PHE A 548 3.71 43.57 27.01
CA PHE A 548 2.58 42.81 27.55
C PHE A 548 1.52 43.67 28.22
N VAL A 549 1.91 44.67 29.02
CA VAL A 549 0.97 45.52 29.78
C VAL A 549 0.44 46.68 28.93
N TYR A 550 1.31 47.29 28.10
CA TYR A 550 0.98 48.46 27.28
C TYR A 550 1.33 48.27 25.79
N PRO A 551 0.79 47.23 25.13
CA PRO A 551 1.21 46.83 23.77
C PRO A 551 1.07 47.96 22.75
N HIS A 552 -0.01 48.76 22.83
CA HIS A 552 -0.21 49.91 21.94
C HIS A 552 0.91 50.94 22.06
N GLY A 553 1.29 51.29 23.29
CA GLY A 553 2.38 52.23 23.55
C GLY A 553 3.72 51.70 23.06
N PHE A 554 4.00 50.40 23.23
CA PHE A 554 5.23 49.80 22.71
C PHE A 554 5.33 49.88 21.18
N TYR A 555 4.25 49.60 20.45
CA TYR A 555 4.28 49.69 18.99
C TYR A 555 4.33 51.14 18.47
N MET A 556 3.75 52.10 19.20
CA MET A 556 3.86 53.53 18.85
C MET A 556 5.30 54.04 19.01
N ASP A 557 6.00 53.62 20.07
CA ASP A 557 7.41 53.94 20.27
C ASP A 557 8.29 53.49 19.10
N LEU A 558 7.97 52.33 18.51
CA LEU A 558 8.68 51.84 17.32
C LEU A 558 8.47 52.77 16.11
N ILE A 559 7.28 53.36 15.94
CA ILE A 559 6.98 54.31 14.87
C ILE A 559 7.70 55.64 15.11
N GLU A 560 7.67 56.13 16.34
CA GLU A 560 8.34 57.37 16.79
C GLU A 560 9.89 57.26 16.79
N ASN A 561 10.44 56.13 16.33
CA ASN A 561 11.88 55.87 16.24
C ASN A 561 12.59 55.96 17.61
N ARG A 562 11.87 55.66 18.69
CA ARG A 562 12.49 55.43 20.00
C ARG A 562 13.22 54.10 19.91
N GLN A 563 14.52 54.17 19.70
CA GLN A 563 15.33 53.01 19.35
C GLN A 563 15.28 51.96 20.47
N VAL A 564 14.62 50.84 20.19
CA VAL A 564 14.79 49.61 20.97
C VAL A 564 16.14 49.05 20.61
N ASN A 565 16.93 48.64 21.61
CA ASN A 565 18.25 48.08 21.38
C ASN A 565 18.15 46.88 20.40
N PRO A 566 18.83 46.92 19.23
CA PRO A 566 18.78 45.85 18.24
C PRO A 566 19.26 44.50 18.78
N PHE A 567 20.25 44.50 19.68
CA PHE A 567 20.78 43.29 20.28
C PHE A 567 19.72 42.59 21.16
N LEU A 568 19.08 43.34 22.06
CA LEU A 568 18.02 42.79 22.93
C LEU A 568 16.81 42.31 22.13
N THR A 569 16.49 43.01 21.04
CA THR A 569 15.46 42.59 20.08
C THR A 569 15.81 41.25 19.41
N GLY A 570 17.07 41.09 18.99
CA GLY A 570 17.57 39.84 18.43
C GLY A 570 17.47 38.69 19.42
N VAL A 571 17.93 38.89 20.66
CA VAL A 571 17.84 37.89 21.74
C VAL A 571 16.39 37.47 21.99
N MET A 572 15.49 38.44 22.12
CA MET A 572 14.07 38.18 22.37
C MET A 572 13.38 37.43 21.22
N GLY A 573 13.59 37.88 19.98
CA GLY A 573 12.98 37.26 18.82
C GLY A 573 13.52 35.84 18.60
N LEU A 574 14.84 35.66 18.70
CA LEU A 574 15.47 34.34 18.59
C LEU A 574 14.96 33.40 19.68
N ALA A 575 14.84 33.85 20.93
CA ALA A 575 14.27 33.06 22.01
C ALA A 575 12.83 32.62 21.72
N SER A 576 12.00 33.54 21.23
CA SER A 576 10.60 33.25 20.91
C SER A 576 10.47 32.25 19.77
N TYR A 577 11.24 32.43 18.69
CA TYR A 577 11.26 31.52 17.55
C TYR A 577 11.83 30.15 17.91
N LEU A 578 12.92 30.11 18.70
CA LEU A 578 13.50 28.85 19.18
C LEU A 578 12.52 28.08 20.08
N THR A 579 11.75 28.77 20.92
CA THR A 579 10.70 28.14 21.72
C THR A 579 9.62 27.53 20.84
N MET A 580 9.14 28.28 19.84
CA MET A 580 8.13 27.81 18.90
C MET A 580 8.63 26.61 18.07
N SER A 581 9.88 26.65 17.62
CA SER A 581 10.55 25.54 16.93
C SER A 581 10.69 24.32 17.82
N THR A 582 10.99 24.50 19.11
CA THR A 582 11.11 23.41 20.09
C THR A 582 9.77 22.72 20.33
N LEU A 583 8.69 23.50 20.50
CA LEU A 583 7.32 22.97 20.63
C LEU A 583 6.90 22.19 19.37
N LEU A 584 7.15 22.75 18.19
CA LEU A 584 6.79 22.11 16.92
C LEU A 584 7.63 20.86 16.65
N ALA A 585 8.94 20.90 16.89
CA ALA A 585 9.82 19.74 16.77
C ALA A 585 9.42 18.63 17.74
N SER A 586 9.04 18.97 18.98
CA SER A 586 8.54 18.01 19.97
C SER A 586 7.24 17.33 19.51
N LEU A 587 6.30 18.07 18.93
CA LEU A 587 5.07 17.51 18.34
C LEU A 587 5.38 16.60 17.14
N ILE A 588 6.23 17.05 16.21
CA ILE A 588 6.63 16.26 15.03
C ILE A 588 7.34 14.98 15.45
N PHE A 589 8.25 15.06 16.43
CA PHE A 589 8.94 13.91 16.99
C PHE A 589 7.95 12.93 17.63
N PHE A 590 6.96 13.42 18.38
CA PHE A 590 5.90 12.57 18.94
C PHE A 590 5.07 11.86 17.85
N LEU A 591 4.74 12.55 16.76
CA LEU A 591 3.96 11.99 15.65
C LEU A 591 4.73 10.98 14.78
N ARG A 592 6.04 10.77 14.99
CA ARG A 592 6.89 9.90 14.15
C ARG A 592 6.39 8.45 14.06
N GLU A 593 5.71 7.97 15.10
CA GLU A 593 5.16 6.61 15.19
C GLU A 593 3.74 6.48 14.61
N ASN A 594 3.10 7.60 14.25
CA ASN A 594 1.72 7.61 13.77
C ASN A 594 1.66 7.24 12.28
N SER A 595 0.88 6.21 11.94
CA SER A 595 0.71 5.77 10.54
C SER A 595 0.17 6.89 9.64
N LEU A 596 -0.81 7.68 10.10
CA LEU A 596 -1.39 8.76 9.28
C LEU A 596 -0.39 9.89 9.03
N PHE A 597 0.50 10.16 9.99
CA PHE A 597 1.57 11.13 9.80
C PHE A 597 2.58 10.65 8.75
N ASP A 598 2.93 9.36 8.72
CA ASP A 598 3.75 8.78 7.64
C ASP A 598 3.09 8.93 6.26
N GLU A 599 1.78 8.69 6.17
CA GLU A 599 1.02 8.84 4.91
C GLU A 599 1.01 10.30 4.44
N LEU A 600 0.77 11.25 5.35
CA LEU A 600 0.86 12.68 5.06
C LEU A 600 2.26 13.07 4.58
N LEU A 601 3.31 12.56 5.23
CA LEU A 601 4.68 12.82 4.83
C LEU A 601 4.99 12.25 3.44
N THR A 602 4.44 11.07 3.12
CA THR A 602 4.55 10.45 1.77
C THR A 602 3.85 11.29 0.71
N TRP A 603 2.68 11.85 1.02
CA TRP A 603 1.98 12.75 0.11
C TRP A 603 2.78 14.05 -0.15
N PHE A 604 3.50 14.56 0.86
CA PHE A 604 4.40 15.70 0.66
C PHE A 604 5.70 15.34 -0.07
N PHE A 605 6.25 14.15 0.19
CA PHE A 605 7.51 13.68 -0.34
C PHE A 605 7.35 12.26 -0.91
N PRO A 606 6.76 12.12 -2.11
CA PRO A 606 6.61 10.80 -2.74
C PRO A 606 7.97 10.20 -3.14
N ASN A 607 8.97 11.04 -3.41
CA ASN A 607 10.32 10.59 -3.70
C ASN A 607 10.99 10.04 -2.43
N SER A 608 11.40 8.76 -2.49
CA SER A 608 12.10 8.07 -1.41
C SER A 608 13.29 8.85 -0.82
N THR A 609 14.09 9.53 -1.65
CA THR A 609 15.27 10.30 -1.18
C THR A 609 14.86 11.51 -0.34
N ALA A 610 13.87 12.27 -0.81
CA ALA A 610 13.37 13.44 -0.10
C ALA A 610 12.66 13.04 1.20
N LYS A 611 11.86 11.96 1.16
CA LYS A 611 11.20 11.42 2.36
C LYS A 611 12.24 10.95 3.38
N ASN A 612 13.30 10.28 2.95
CA ASN A 612 14.36 9.83 3.85
C ASN A 612 15.08 10.99 4.55
N GLN A 613 15.37 12.08 3.83
CA GLN A 613 15.94 13.29 4.45
C GLN A 613 14.99 13.90 5.49
N ALA A 614 13.69 13.93 5.20
CA ALA A 614 12.68 14.37 6.15
C ALA A 614 12.62 13.46 7.39
N ILE A 615 12.64 12.13 7.22
CA ILE A 615 12.70 11.16 8.32
C ILE A 615 13.97 11.38 9.15
N ALA A 616 15.12 11.54 8.50
CA ALA A 616 16.38 11.81 9.20
C ALA A 616 16.32 13.09 10.05
N LEU A 617 15.65 14.14 9.56
CA LEU A 617 15.43 15.36 10.36
C LEU A 617 14.47 15.10 11.52
N ILE A 618 13.37 14.39 11.29
CA ILE A 618 12.37 14.09 12.33
C ILE A 618 13.02 13.34 13.49
N TRP A 619 13.89 12.38 13.20
CA TRP A 619 14.56 11.56 14.22
C TRP A 619 15.74 12.26 14.91
N ASN A 620 16.22 13.39 14.39
CA ASN A 620 17.30 14.20 14.97
C ASN A 620 16.74 15.56 15.45
N PRO A 621 16.13 15.62 16.65
CA PRO A 621 15.40 16.80 17.12
C PRO A 621 16.26 18.07 17.17
N GLU A 622 17.55 17.99 17.45
CA GLU A 622 18.47 19.13 17.44
C GLU A 622 18.59 19.77 16.05
N ARG A 623 18.68 18.95 15.00
CA ARG A 623 18.73 19.43 13.60
C ARG A 623 17.37 19.99 13.17
N MET A 624 16.28 19.34 13.59
CA MET A 624 14.92 19.82 13.33
C MET A 624 14.67 21.18 13.98
N ILE A 625 15.04 21.37 15.25
CA ILE A 625 14.88 22.64 15.97
C ILE A 625 15.68 23.75 15.28
N LEU A 626 16.92 23.46 14.87
CA LEU A 626 17.74 24.42 14.13
C LEU A 626 17.09 24.81 12.80
N LEU A 627 16.69 23.83 11.99
CA LEU A 627 16.04 24.05 10.70
C LEU A 627 14.76 24.87 10.85
N LEU A 628 13.87 24.47 11.76
CA LEU A 628 12.62 25.18 12.03
C LEU A 628 12.89 26.61 12.49
N THR A 629 13.92 26.84 13.31
CA THR A 629 14.26 28.20 13.78
C THR A 629 14.74 29.07 12.62
N VAL A 630 15.61 28.55 11.74
CA VAL A 630 16.05 29.25 10.53
C VAL A 630 14.87 29.58 9.63
N VAL A 631 13.95 28.63 9.40
CA VAL A 631 12.73 28.84 8.61
C VAL A 631 11.85 29.92 9.24
N MET A 632 11.62 29.88 10.56
CA MET A 632 10.78 30.87 11.25
C MET A 632 11.39 32.28 11.21
N VAL A 633 12.71 32.41 11.39
CA VAL A 633 13.41 33.69 11.22
C VAL A 633 13.34 34.17 9.78
N GLY A 634 13.49 33.27 8.80
CA GLY A 634 13.33 33.59 7.37
C GLY A 634 11.91 34.09 7.05
N LEU A 635 10.88 33.44 7.59
CA LEU A 635 9.49 33.90 7.47
C LEU A 635 9.27 35.27 8.13
N ALA A 636 9.91 35.53 9.28
CA ALA A 636 9.85 36.83 9.94
C ALA A 636 10.52 37.94 9.11
N LEU A 637 11.61 37.63 8.42
CA LEU A 637 12.28 38.56 7.49
C LEU A 637 11.40 38.83 6.26
N LEU A 638 10.81 37.78 5.67
CA LEU A 638 9.86 37.92 4.57
C LEU A 638 8.65 38.77 4.98
N GLN A 639 8.08 38.51 6.16
CA GLN A 639 6.98 39.29 6.72
C GLN A 639 7.38 40.76 6.89
N SER A 640 8.60 41.03 7.37
CA SER A 640 9.12 42.39 7.53
C SER A 640 9.27 43.10 6.18
N PHE A 641 9.69 42.38 5.14
CA PHE A 641 9.76 42.89 3.77
C PHE A 641 8.37 43.23 3.22
N LEU A 642 7.39 42.34 3.40
CA LEU A 642 6.01 42.58 2.97
C LEU A 642 5.40 43.81 3.67
N TYR A 643 5.62 43.98 4.98
CA TYR A 643 5.20 45.20 5.69
C TYR A 643 5.86 46.45 5.14
N LYS A 644 7.14 46.39 4.77
CA LYS A 644 7.86 47.52 4.18
C LYS A 644 7.22 47.94 2.84
N LEU A 645 6.83 46.98 2.00
CA LEU A 645 6.13 47.28 0.74
C LEU A 645 4.78 47.97 0.99
N ILE A 646 4.00 47.51 1.98
CA ILE A 646 2.71 48.14 2.33
C ILE A 646 2.92 49.56 2.85
N VAL A 647 3.94 49.79 3.68
CA VAL A 647 4.26 51.12 4.20
C VAL A 647 4.67 52.07 3.08
N LEU A 648 5.46 51.58 2.10
CA LEU A 648 5.84 52.34 0.91
C LEU A 648 4.61 52.67 0.04
N TRP A 649 3.69 51.72 -0.15
CA TRP A 649 2.42 51.96 -0.84
C TRP A 649 1.65 53.10 -0.18
N GLN A 650 1.57 53.11 1.15
CA GLN A 650 0.92 54.18 1.92
C GLN A 650 1.66 55.54 1.85
N ARG A 651 2.75 55.65 1.06
CA ARG A 651 3.61 56.83 0.94
C ARG A 651 4.18 57.30 2.29
N ARG A 652 4.37 56.37 3.24
CA ARG A 652 4.98 56.62 4.54
C ARG A 652 6.40 56.05 4.57
N TYR A 653 7.24 56.61 5.44
CA TYR A 653 8.60 56.11 5.64
C TYR A 653 8.75 55.51 7.04
N LEU A 654 8.98 54.20 7.10
CA LEU A 654 9.46 53.49 8.29
C LEU A 654 10.78 52.79 7.93
N ARG A 655 11.76 52.85 8.83
CA ARG A 655 13.04 52.14 8.68
C ARG A 655 12.78 50.64 8.73
N PHE A 656 13.53 49.87 7.94
CA PHE A 656 13.41 48.41 7.95
C PHE A 656 13.70 47.81 9.35
N SER A 657 14.64 48.41 10.10
CA SER A 657 14.94 48.00 11.48
C SER A 657 13.75 48.12 12.44
N GLN A 658 12.87 49.12 12.27
CA GLN A 658 11.66 49.28 13.09
C GLN A 658 10.64 48.16 12.81
N ILE A 659 10.47 47.82 11.53
CA ILE A 659 9.58 46.74 11.09
C ILE A 659 10.13 45.37 11.49
N LEU A 660 11.44 45.18 11.39
CA LEU A 660 12.11 43.96 11.85
C LEU A 660 11.95 43.79 13.36
N THR A 661 12.14 44.87 14.12
CA THR A 661 11.94 44.88 15.57
C THR A 661 10.52 44.46 15.91
N PHE A 662 9.53 44.99 15.19
CA PHE A 662 8.15 44.54 15.34
C PHE A 662 8.00 43.03 15.14
N SER A 663 8.44 42.49 13.99
CA SER A 663 8.31 41.07 13.68
C SER A 663 8.99 40.17 14.72
N PHE A 664 10.05 40.63 15.37
CA PHE A 664 10.76 39.88 16.42
C PHE A 664 10.06 39.95 17.80
N TRP A 665 9.31 41.01 18.09
CA TRP A 665 8.60 41.20 19.37
C TRP A 665 7.13 40.72 19.37
N VAL A 666 6.51 40.51 18.20
CA VAL A 666 5.17 39.89 18.12
C VAL A 666 5.13 38.50 18.79
N PRO A 667 6.03 37.54 18.46
CA PRO A 667 6.00 36.18 19.02
C PRO A 667 6.47 36.08 20.48
N ALA A 668 6.76 37.21 21.13
CA ALA A 668 7.22 37.28 22.53
C ALA A 668 6.39 36.47 23.53
N ASN A 669 5.09 36.26 23.25
CA ASN A 669 4.21 35.47 24.12
C ASN A 669 4.71 34.02 24.28
N PHE A 670 5.37 33.43 23.27
CA PHE A 670 5.85 32.05 23.34
C PHE A 670 6.87 31.79 24.46
N ILE A 671 7.47 32.83 25.05
CA ILE A 671 8.29 32.69 26.26
C ILE A 671 7.50 32.07 27.42
N PHE A 672 6.20 32.36 27.52
CA PHE A 672 5.36 31.73 28.54
C PHE A 672 5.12 30.25 28.29
N ALA A 673 5.36 29.77 27.07
CA ALA A 673 5.28 28.36 26.70
C ALA A 673 6.60 27.59 26.94
N LEU A 674 7.66 28.24 27.42
CA LEU A 674 8.93 27.58 27.77
C LEU A 674 8.77 26.43 28.78
N PRO A 675 7.99 26.58 29.88
CA PRO A 675 7.76 25.46 30.80
C PRO A 675 7.07 24.28 30.12
N LEU A 676 6.14 24.55 29.19
CA LEU A 676 5.54 23.49 28.38
C LEU A 676 6.56 22.86 27.45
N ALA A 677 7.43 23.65 26.80
CA ALA A 677 8.47 23.13 25.91
C ALA A 677 9.43 22.14 26.59
N VAL A 678 9.69 22.31 27.89
CA VAL A 678 10.48 21.35 28.71
C VAL A 678 9.79 19.99 28.81
N VAL A 679 8.46 19.95 28.96
CA VAL A 679 7.71 18.73 29.32
C VAL A 679 6.80 18.19 28.22
N LEU A 680 6.64 18.90 27.11
CA LEU A 680 5.61 18.63 26.09
C LEU A 680 5.68 17.20 25.59
N PHE A 681 6.87 16.69 25.25
CA PHE A 681 7.04 15.32 24.76
C PHE A 681 6.54 14.29 25.79
N ARG A 682 6.96 14.40 27.06
CA ARG A 682 6.49 13.54 28.15
C ARG A 682 5.00 13.69 28.45
N ALA A 683 4.45 14.88 28.22
CA ALA A 683 3.03 15.13 28.38
C ALA A 683 2.23 14.46 27.24
N LEU A 684 2.72 14.51 26.00
CA LEU A 684 2.10 13.88 24.85
C LEU A 684 2.14 12.35 24.92
N SER A 685 3.19 11.76 25.50
CA SER A 685 3.27 10.30 25.69
C SER A 685 2.30 9.76 26.75
N ARG A 686 1.71 10.63 27.59
CA ARG A 686 0.68 10.26 28.56
C ARG A 686 -0.71 10.65 28.03
N SER A 687 -1.56 9.65 27.77
CA SER A 687 -2.90 9.83 27.20
C SER A 687 -3.74 10.93 27.87
N ASN A 688 -3.68 11.04 29.20
CA ASN A 688 -4.47 12.00 29.98
C ASN A 688 -4.07 13.48 29.79
N LEU A 689 -2.84 13.74 29.31
CA LEU A 689 -2.29 15.10 29.20
C LEU A 689 -2.26 15.63 27.77
N VAL A 690 -2.55 14.79 26.77
CA VAL A 690 -2.56 15.19 25.35
C VAL A 690 -3.52 16.35 25.11
N THR A 691 -4.79 16.20 25.50
CA THR A 691 -5.83 17.22 25.28
C THR A 691 -5.47 18.55 25.96
N LEU A 692 -5.00 18.50 27.21
CA LEU A 692 -4.57 19.69 27.96
C LEU A 692 -3.43 20.42 27.26
N SER A 693 -2.42 19.68 26.79
CA SER A 693 -1.26 20.22 26.10
C SER A 693 -1.63 20.88 24.78
N LEU A 694 -2.53 20.26 24.00
CA LEU A 694 -3.04 20.82 22.75
C LEU A 694 -3.90 22.08 22.97
N VAL A 695 -4.74 22.10 24.01
CA VAL A 695 -5.53 23.28 24.38
C VAL A 695 -4.62 24.45 24.75
N TYR A 696 -3.58 24.21 25.56
CA TYR A 696 -2.61 25.25 25.92
C TYR A 696 -1.88 25.80 24.69
N LEU A 697 -1.42 24.94 23.78
CA LEU A 697 -0.78 25.36 22.53
C LEU A 697 -1.74 26.18 21.65
N GLY A 698 -3.02 25.82 21.62
CA GLY A 698 -4.09 26.59 20.97
C GLY A 698 -4.27 27.99 21.58
N ILE A 699 -4.25 28.12 22.91
CA ILE A 699 -4.31 29.41 23.61
C ILE A 699 -3.10 30.29 23.24
N MET A 700 -1.90 29.71 23.19
CA MET A 700 -0.68 30.43 22.82
C MET A 700 -0.73 30.94 21.37
N LEU A 701 -1.21 30.13 20.44
CA LEU A 701 -1.41 30.51 19.04
C LEU A 701 -2.48 31.60 18.90
N PHE A 702 -3.60 31.48 19.61
CA PHE A 702 -4.64 32.51 19.61
C PHE A 702 -4.13 33.84 20.16
N TRP A 703 -3.36 33.81 21.26
CA TRP A 703 -2.74 35.01 21.81
C TRP A 703 -1.75 35.66 20.84
N PHE A 704 -0.95 34.86 20.13
CA PHE A 704 -0.07 35.34 19.07
C PHE A 704 -0.85 36.05 17.95
N MET A 705 -1.97 35.47 17.48
CA MET A 705 -2.81 36.06 16.44
C MET A 705 -3.40 37.42 16.87
N VAL A 706 -3.91 37.52 18.10
CA VAL A 706 -4.44 38.78 18.65
C VAL A 706 -3.33 39.85 18.75
N ARG A 707 -2.13 39.45 19.17
CA ARG A 707 -0.97 40.36 19.26
C ARG A 707 -0.51 40.83 17.88
N SER A 708 -0.43 39.93 16.91
CA SER A 708 -0.11 40.24 15.52
C SER A 708 -1.08 41.29 14.99
N LEU A 709 -2.39 41.08 15.15
CA LEU A 709 -3.43 42.02 14.70
C LEU A 709 -3.31 43.41 15.34
N ARG A 710 -3.16 43.47 16.68
CA ARG A 710 -3.00 44.74 17.41
C ARG A 710 -1.73 45.47 16.97
N GLY A 711 -0.65 44.74 16.75
CA GLY A 711 0.61 45.26 16.26
C GLY A 711 0.51 45.84 14.85
N THR A 712 -0.08 45.10 13.93
CA THR A 712 -0.31 45.53 12.55
C THR A 712 -1.14 46.81 12.48
N LYS A 713 -2.20 46.89 13.30
CA LYS A 713 -3.04 48.10 13.41
C LYS A 713 -2.21 49.33 13.73
N VAL A 714 -1.33 49.22 14.72
CA VAL A 714 -0.52 50.35 15.19
C VAL A 714 0.52 50.74 14.14
N ILE A 715 1.31 49.78 13.64
CA ILE A 715 2.41 50.06 12.71
C ILE A 715 1.92 50.57 11.36
N LEU A 716 0.82 50.01 10.87
CA LEU A 716 0.20 50.49 9.64
C LEU A 716 -0.64 51.77 9.85
N GLN A 717 -0.84 52.23 11.10
CA GLN A 717 -1.72 53.35 11.47
C GLN A 717 -3.11 53.22 10.82
N THR A 718 -3.65 52.01 10.82
CA THR A 718 -4.93 51.68 10.20
C THR A 718 -6.00 51.38 11.26
N THR A 719 -7.26 51.30 10.83
CA THR A 719 -8.34 50.81 11.68
C THR A 719 -8.14 49.32 11.98
N THR A 720 -8.73 48.83 13.08
CA THR A 720 -8.72 47.40 13.43
C THR A 720 -9.18 46.53 12.27
N PHE A 721 -10.24 46.95 11.59
CA PHE A 721 -10.80 46.26 10.44
C PHE A 721 -9.82 46.21 9.25
N ARG A 722 -9.18 47.33 8.89
CA ARG A 722 -8.19 47.35 7.81
C ARG A 722 -6.93 46.54 8.15
N ALA A 723 -6.48 46.59 9.40
CA ALA A 723 -5.37 45.76 9.88
C ALA A 723 -5.70 44.26 9.81
N PHE A 724 -6.92 43.88 10.19
CA PHE A 724 -7.43 42.54 10.03
C PHE A 724 -7.43 42.12 8.55
N LEU A 725 -7.97 42.97 7.66
CA LEU A 725 -7.96 42.69 6.23
C LEU A 725 -6.55 42.53 5.68
N VAL A 726 -5.55 43.29 6.13
CA VAL A 726 -4.17 43.12 5.67
C VAL A 726 -3.58 41.77 6.11
N VAL A 727 -3.73 41.42 7.39
CA VAL A 727 -3.22 40.13 7.92
C VAL A 727 -3.97 38.96 7.27
N ALA A 728 -5.30 39.06 7.17
CA ALA A 728 -6.16 38.05 6.57
C ALA A 728 -5.90 37.92 5.07
N ALA A 729 -5.77 39.02 4.32
CA ALA A 729 -5.46 38.98 2.89
C ALA A 729 -4.08 38.40 2.63
N GLY A 730 -3.05 38.80 3.39
CA GLY A 730 -1.70 38.25 3.24
C GLY A 730 -1.67 36.74 3.47
N LEU A 731 -2.31 36.27 4.55
CA LEU A 731 -2.44 34.85 4.85
C LEU A 731 -3.31 34.13 3.81
N PHE A 732 -4.41 34.74 3.37
CA PHE A 732 -5.30 34.21 2.34
C PHE A 732 -4.59 34.03 1.00
N PHE A 733 -3.84 35.02 0.51
CA PHE A 733 -3.13 34.90 -0.77
C PHE A 733 -2.00 33.86 -0.71
N ILE A 734 -1.29 33.76 0.42
CA ILE A 734 -0.27 32.72 0.62
C ILE A 734 -0.93 31.34 0.61
N LEU A 735 -2.00 31.15 1.39
CA LEU A 735 -2.72 29.88 1.44
C LEU A 735 -3.42 29.54 0.13
N LEU A 736 -3.93 30.54 -0.59
CA LEU A 736 -4.57 30.36 -1.90
C LEU A 736 -3.53 29.97 -2.95
N ALA A 737 -2.39 30.67 -3.02
CA ALA A 737 -1.32 30.34 -3.97
C ALA A 737 -0.74 28.94 -3.69
N ALA A 738 -0.45 28.64 -2.41
CA ALA A 738 0.00 27.33 -2.00
C ALA A 738 -1.07 26.25 -2.25
N GLY A 739 -2.33 26.54 -1.94
CA GLY A 739 -3.46 25.64 -2.14
C GLY A 739 -3.74 25.34 -3.62
N LEU A 740 -3.71 26.35 -4.50
CA LEU A 740 -3.86 26.18 -5.94
C LEU A 740 -2.69 25.38 -6.53
N TYR A 741 -1.46 25.68 -6.12
CA TYR A 741 -0.28 24.92 -6.53
C TYR A 741 -0.37 23.46 -6.09
N MET A 742 -0.73 23.21 -4.83
CA MET A 742 -0.87 21.85 -4.27
C MET A 742 -2.08 21.11 -4.82
N GLU A 743 -3.18 21.81 -5.14
CA GLU A 743 -4.31 21.21 -5.84
C GLU A 743 -3.87 20.79 -7.24
N GLN A 744 -3.31 21.70 -8.04
CA GLN A 744 -2.89 21.40 -9.41
C GLN A 744 -1.88 20.25 -9.48
N THR A 745 -0.89 20.23 -8.58
CA THR A 745 0.22 19.27 -8.64
C THR A 745 0.00 18.00 -7.82
N ARG A 746 -0.81 18.03 -6.75
CA ARG A 746 -0.91 16.93 -5.75
C ARG A 746 -2.33 16.60 -5.27
N ALA A 747 -3.36 17.15 -5.91
CA ALA A 747 -4.77 16.88 -5.56
C ALA A 747 -5.08 17.05 -4.07
N MET A 748 -4.61 18.16 -3.48
CA MET A 748 -4.74 18.45 -2.05
C MET A 748 -6.15 18.21 -1.50
N THR A 749 -7.19 18.68 -2.17
CA THR A 749 -8.57 18.58 -1.69
C THR A 749 -9.03 17.13 -1.51
N ALA A 750 -8.71 16.27 -2.48
CA ALA A 750 -9.04 14.85 -2.43
C ALA A 750 -8.32 14.15 -1.26
N PHE A 751 -7.00 14.32 -1.15
CA PHE A 751 -6.22 13.70 -0.07
C PHE A 751 -6.55 14.27 1.31
N ALA A 752 -6.79 15.58 1.43
CA ALA A 752 -7.24 16.18 2.68
C ALA A 752 -8.57 15.59 3.15
N SER A 753 -9.54 15.41 2.23
CA SER A 753 -10.82 14.77 2.55
C SER A 753 -10.65 13.30 2.98
N TYR A 754 -9.73 12.57 2.34
CA TYR A 754 -9.40 11.19 2.67
C TYR A 754 -8.79 11.07 4.06
N TYR A 755 -7.74 11.83 4.37
CA TYR A 755 -7.11 11.79 5.70
C TYR A 755 -8.06 12.26 6.80
N TRP A 756 -8.92 13.23 6.50
CA TRP A 756 -9.95 13.67 7.44
C TRP A 756 -10.93 12.56 7.80
N SER A 757 -11.39 11.77 6.82
CA SER A 757 -12.32 10.67 7.08
C SER A 757 -11.71 9.56 7.94
N LEU A 758 -10.40 9.35 7.80
CA LEU A 758 -9.62 8.37 8.56
C LEU A 758 -9.38 8.77 10.02
N LEU A 759 -9.24 10.08 10.28
CA LEU A 759 -9.11 10.59 11.65
C LEU A 759 -10.38 10.36 12.47
N GLY A 760 -11.54 10.28 11.80
CA GLY A 760 -12.86 10.00 12.37
C GLY A 760 -13.36 11.12 13.29
N GLN A 761 -14.57 11.62 13.01
CA GLN A 761 -15.34 12.42 13.97
C GLN A 761 -15.88 11.56 15.10
#